data_AF-A0A9R1IJT1-F1
#
_entry.id   AF-A0A9R1IJT1-F1
#
_cell.length_a   1.000
_cell.length_b   1.000
_cell.length_c   1.000
_cell.angle_alpha   90.00
_cell.angle_beta   90.00
_cell.angle_gamma   90.00
#
_symmetry.space_group_name_H-M   'P 1'
#
loop_
_entity.id
_entity.type
_entity.pdbx_description
1 polymer ?
#
loop_
_entity_poly.entity_id
_entity_poly.type
_entity_poly.pdbx_seq_one_letter_code
_entity_poly.pdbx_strand_id
1 'polypeptide(L)'
;MAADGSERHTAQVVGADGEMDGSALERFAAAAGLVQRGLSYAVVSIFGPQGSGKSTLLNHLFGTSFTEMDALKGRNQTTKGIWVAEAVGIEPFTLVMDLEGTDGRERGEDDTAFEKQSALFALAVSDIVMINLWCHDIGREQAANRPLLKTIFEVLMRLFSPRKTTLLVVIRDKTKTPVEYLAQALKEDIHEIWDSVPKPEVFKKAALSEFFNVEVTALSSYEENEELFKEQVGKLRHKFIHSIDPGGLAADRRGVIPASGFCISAMHIWKVIRENKDLNLPAHKIMVATVRCEEIADEKLRCFMSDEGWLELEAAVTSGPVRSFGMKLSDIIDFYLLEYDMETMYFDEGVRTVKRQQLQSEIVNHTHPAFETMIEHLHCMVLSKFKNDLEQLLRSGERFAASARHCAQSSSVEFEAGWRDAVVKHADWDATNSRNKLQQSVEVHTACLRIAKLDELKATYEKKLLDALSGPAQSILETGERDSWASIRRLYRRETEHAILTFSDSLSEYELDQTTSVEMVLELREHARCTVVKKAREEAGNILIRMKGRFSTVFSHDKDLMPRTWTANEDIHAITREARLAALRLMSVMAAVRLDDKPDKIDRALMVSLLDGGPLCWKRSIEFTSDPLASTTWQEVSPKDTLITPVQCKSIWRQFKAETEYPVAQAILMQEAHRRSNNLLPPAWTILVLAILGFNEFMFLLRNPVYILGLFLAFVLSYAVWLQYDIWAYFRHGAVSGLITISSSLLPTIMDIVVAIVNMSHRKKHSLHRSRRAPPYHAQSLSNQSQQHAEVHYHASPDSPSSVDSSSGSDS
;
A
#
# COMPACT_ATOMS: atom_id res chain seq x y z
N MET A 1 26.97 38.54 -64.34
CA MET A 1 27.39 38.30 -62.94
C MET A 1 26.99 36.88 -62.62
N ALA A 2 27.95 35.96 -62.56
CA ALA A 2 27.70 34.59 -62.12
C ALA A 2 27.90 34.52 -60.59
N ALA A 3 27.18 33.64 -59.92
CA ALA A 3 27.51 33.26 -58.55
C ALA A 3 28.62 32.22 -58.60
N ASP A 4 29.85 32.65 -58.32
CA ASP A 4 31.00 31.79 -58.04
C ASP A 4 31.53 32.19 -56.66
N GLY A 5 31.69 31.20 -55.78
CA GLY A 5 31.67 31.44 -54.33
C GLY A 5 31.59 30.18 -53.48
N SER A 6 32.21 29.08 -53.91
CA SER A 6 32.64 28.04 -52.95
C SER A 6 33.69 28.66 -52.03
N GLU A 7 33.44 28.74 -50.74
CA GLU A 7 34.46 29.20 -49.78
C GLU A 7 35.68 28.27 -49.85
N ARG A 8 36.86 28.85 -50.09
CA ARG A 8 38.09 28.06 -50.21
C ARG A 8 38.62 27.75 -48.82
N HIS A 9 38.20 26.62 -48.28
CA HIS A 9 38.65 26.16 -46.97
C HIS A 9 40.14 25.81 -47.02
N THR A 10 40.95 26.60 -46.31
CA THR A 10 42.39 26.39 -46.10
C THR A 10 42.73 26.63 -44.63
N ALA A 11 43.49 25.73 -44.01
CA ALA A 11 43.89 25.85 -42.60
C ALA A 11 45.36 25.48 -42.39
N GLN A 12 46.04 26.17 -41.47
CA GLN A 12 47.30 25.70 -40.91
C GLN A 12 46.99 24.66 -39.84
N VAL A 13 47.61 23.48 -39.95
CA VAL A 13 47.39 22.34 -39.04
C VAL A 13 48.60 22.10 -38.15
N VAL A 14 49.82 22.34 -38.65
CA VAL A 14 51.04 22.34 -37.85
C VAL A 14 51.70 23.72 -37.94
N GLY A 15 52.08 24.28 -36.81
CA GLY A 15 52.77 25.57 -36.69
C GLY A 15 54.25 25.52 -37.07
N ALA A 16 54.92 26.67 -37.05
CA ALA A 16 56.37 26.74 -37.29
C ALA A 16 57.19 26.13 -36.13
N ASP A 17 56.63 26.14 -34.92
CA ASP A 17 57.09 25.46 -33.70
C ASP A 17 56.91 23.93 -33.72
N GLY A 18 56.16 23.40 -34.70
CA GLY A 18 55.82 21.98 -34.77
C GLY A 18 54.71 21.55 -33.79
N GLU A 19 54.01 22.49 -33.14
CA GLU A 19 52.76 22.18 -32.46
C GLU A 19 51.62 22.02 -33.48
N MET A 20 50.62 21.19 -33.16
CA MET A 20 49.52 20.87 -34.07
C MET A 20 48.19 21.41 -33.53
N ASP A 21 47.56 22.31 -34.28
CA ASP A 21 46.22 22.82 -33.93
C ASP A 21 45.14 21.83 -34.40
N GLY A 22 44.84 20.88 -33.51
CA GLY A 22 43.73 19.95 -33.67
C GLY A 22 42.39 20.65 -33.91
N SER A 23 42.16 21.79 -33.25
CA SER A 23 40.92 22.56 -33.39
C SER A 23 40.79 23.21 -34.78
N ALA A 24 41.90 23.60 -35.43
CA ALA A 24 41.90 24.08 -36.80
C ALA A 24 41.60 22.94 -37.79
N LEU A 25 42.20 21.76 -37.57
CA LEU A 25 41.94 20.58 -38.40
C LEU A 25 40.47 20.11 -38.28
N GLU A 26 39.89 20.13 -37.08
CA GLU A 26 38.48 19.76 -36.85
C GLU A 26 37.51 20.78 -37.43
N ARG A 27 37.75 22.09 -37.22
CA ARG A 27 36.96 23.16 -37.86
C ARG A 27 37.01 23.07 -39.39
N PHE A 28 38.18 22.79 -39.97
CA PHE A 28 38.35 22.55 -41.39
C PHE A 28 37.57 21.30 -41.86
N ALA A 29 37.71 20.18 -41.16
CA ALA A 29 37.05 18.92 -41.53
C ALA A 29 35.53 18.97 -41.44
N ALA A 30 34.99 19.78 -40.51
CA ALA A 30 33.56 20.09 -40.42
C ALA A 30 33.12 21.00 -41.58
N ALA A 31 33.82 22.12 -41.83
CA ALA A 31 33.47 23.08 -42.88
C ALA A 31 33.49 22.46 -44.30
N ALA A 32 34.56 21.71 -44.63
CA ALA A 32 34.70 21.02 -45.91
C ALA A 32 33.85 19.72 -46.01
N GLY A 33 33.03 19.41 -44.99
CA GLY A 33 32.15 18.24 -44.99
C GLY A 33 32.86 16.88 -45.08
N LEU A 34 34.13 16.79 -44.66
CA LEU A 34 34.94 15.57 -44.72
C LEU A 34 34.33 14.44 -43.88
N VAL A 35 33.87 14.76 -42.67
CA VAL A 35 33.38 13.80 -41.66
C VAL A 35 32.31 12.84 -42.23
N GLN A 36 31.44 13.33 -43.11
CA GLN A 36 30.31 12.58 -43.68
C GLN A 36 30.70 11.67 -44.87
N ARG A 37 31.95 11.69 -45.36
CA ARG A 37 32.36 10.99 -46.59
C ARG A 37 32.70 9.50 -46.41
N GLY A 38 32.67 8.96 -45.18
CA GLY A 38 32.96 7.54 -44.92
C GLY A 38 34.38 7.17 -45.35
N LEU A 39 34.51 6.30 -46.37
CA LEU A 39 35.79 5.95 -47.00
C LEU A 39 36.04 6.67 -48.34
N SER A 40 35.06 7.46 -48.83
CA SER A 40 35.09 8.14 -50.14
C SER A 40 35.82 9.49 -50.08
N TYR A 41 37.06 9.44 -49.59
CA TYR A 41 37.97 10.57 -49.54
C TYR A 41 39.41 10.09 -49.79
N ALA A 42 40.25 10.92 -50.41
CA ALA A 42 41.67 10.66 -50.63
C ALA A 42 42.53 11.77 -50.00
N VAL A 43 43.77 11.46 -49.63
CA VAL A 43 44.72 12.45 -49.09
C VAL A 43 45.97 12.53 -49.95
N VAL A 44 46.28 13.74 -50.42
CA VAL A 44 47.46 14.09 -51.22
C VAL A 44 48.34 15.04 -50.42
N SER A 45 49.65 14.81 -50.40
CA SER A 45 50.64 15.77 -49.87
C SER A 45 51.71 16.09 -50.91
N ILE A 46 52.38 17.24 -50.77
CA ILE A 46 53.51 17.61 -51.62
C ILE A 46 54.78 17.89 -50.81
N PHE A 47 55.87 17.28 -51.26
CA PHE A 47 57.20 17.31 -50.66
C PHE A 47 58.23 17.81 -51.69
N GLY A 48 59.28 18.49 -51.23
CA GLY A 48 60.38 18.95 -52.07
C GLY A 48 60.99 20.29 -51.63
N PRO A 49 62.11 20.71 -52.25
CA PRO A 49 62.96 21.80 -51.77
C PRO A 49 62.26 23.16 -51.62
N GLN A 50 62.81 24.02 -50.74
CA GLN A 50 62.33 25.39 -50.54
C GLN A 50 62.43 26.19 -51.85
N GLY A 51 61.34 26.90 -52.21
CA GLY A 51 61.27 27.70 -53.44
C GLY A 51 61.15 26.90 -54.74
N SER A 52 60.92 25.59 -54.70
CA SER A 52 60.72 24.72 -55.89
C SER A 52 59.32 24.83 -56.55
N GLY A 53 58.48 25.77 -56.09
CA GLY A 53 57.16 26.04 -56.66
C GLY A 53 56.06 25.03 -56.28
N LYS A 54 56.09 24.49 -55.05
CA LYS A 54 55.10 23.50 -54.55
C LYS A 54 53.69 24.07 -54.47
N SER A 55 53.50 25.15 -53.71
CA SER A 55 52.20 25.79 -53.46
C SER A 55 51.55 26.28 -54.76
N THR A 56 52.35 26.85 -55.67
CA THR A 56 51.95 27.20 -57.05
C THR A 56 51.41 26.00 -57.84
N LEU A 57 52.08 24.85 -57.77
CA LEU A 57 51.60 23.62 -58.42
C LEU A 57 50.29 23.14 -57.80
N LEU A 58 50.16 23.17 -56.46
CA LEU A 58 48.90 22.79 -55.80
C LEU A 58 47.74 23.71 -56.19
N ASN A 59 47.97 25.03 -56.21
CA ASN A 59 46.95 26.01 -56.58
C ASN A 59 46.44 25.81 -58.01
N HIS A 60 47.33 25.57 -58.99
CA HIS A 60 46.93 25.25 -60.36
C HIS A 60 46.33 23.84 -60.55
N LEU A 61 46.82 22.84 -59.81
CA LEU A 61 46.39 21.44 -59.95
C LEU A 61 45.03 21.18 -59.27
N PHE A 62 44.86 21.67 -58.05
CA PHE A 62 43.72 21.38 -57.18
C PHE A 62 42.74 22.55 -57.04
N GLY A 63 43.10 23.78 -57.43
CA GLY A 63 42.24 24.96 -57.26
C GLY A 63 42.32 25.61 -55.87
N THR A 64 43.36 25.26 -55.10
CA THR A 64 43.60 25.74 -53.74
C THR A 64 44.07 27.21 -53.72
N SER A 65 44.19 27.78 -52.52
CA SER A 65 44.68 29.15 -52.30
C SER A 65 45.76 29.20 -51.20
N PHE A 66 46.79 28.36 -51.34
CA PHE A 66 47.99 28.45 -50.51
C PHE A 66 48.81 29.70 -50.86
N THR A 67 49.48 30.28 -49.86
CA THR A 67 50.36 31.45 -50.05
C THR A 67 51.55 31.11 -50.95
N GLU A 68 51.79 31.93 -51.99
CA GLU A 68 52.90 31.76 -52.92
C GLU A 68 54.04 32.75 -52.66
N MET A 69 55.26 32.38 -53.09
CA MET A 69 56.47 33.18 -52.85
C MET A 69 56.49 34.40 -53.76
N ASP A 70 56.37 35.60 -53.19
CA ASP A 70 56.53 36.85 -53.93
C ASP A 70 57.99 37.05 -54.34
N ALA A 71 58.31 36.72 -55.59
CA ALA A 71 59.64 36.81 -56.16
C ALA A 71 60.24 38.23 -56.08
N LEU A 72 59.43 39.29 -56.03
CA LEU A 72 59.89 40.68 -55.91
C LEU A 72 60.37 41.02 -54.49
N LYS A 73 60.00 40.21 -53.48
CA LYS A 73 60.44 40.35 -52.08
C LYS A 73 61.65 39.47 -51.73
N GLY A 74 62.20 38.74 -52.70
CA GLY A 74 63.34 37.83 -52.52
C GLY A 74 62.94 36.38 -52.18
N ARG A 75 63.92 35.48 -52.23
CA ARG A 75 63.71 34.02 -52.08
C ARG A 75 63.68 33.62 -50.59
N ASN A 76 62.57 33.89 -49.91
CA ASN A 76 62.36 33.62 -48.49
C ASN A 76 61.34 32.47 -48.29
N GLN A 77 61.33 31.86 -47.11
CA GLN A 77 60.37 30.81 -46.76
C GLN A 77 58.93 31.36 -46.77
N THR A 78 58.04 30.62 -47.43
CA THR A 78 56.63 31.02 -47.64
C THR A 78 55.69 30.11 -46.86
N THR A 79 55.59 28.82 -47.24
CA THR A 79 54.92 27.80 -46.43
C THR A 79 55.70 27.60 -45.13
N LYS A 80 55.03 27.70 -43.98
CA LYS A 80 55.59 27.39 -42.67
C LYS A 80 54.72 26.35 -41.98
N GLY A 81 55.31 25.29 -41.45
CA GLY A 81 54.60 24.14 -40.90
C GLY A 81 53.87 23.33 -41.97
N ILE A 82 52.67 22.87 -41.66
CA ILE A 82 51.84 22.05 -42.56
C ILE A 82 50.46 22.69 -42.72
N TRP A 83 50.06 22.89 -43.98
CA TRP A 83 48.78 23.49 -44.35
C TRP A 83 47.91 22.47 -45.08
N VAL A 84 46.59 22.57 -44.88
CA VAL A 84 45.59 21.72 -45.56
C VAL A 84 44.57 22.56 -46.32
N ALA A 85 44.07 22.01 -47.43
CA ALA A 85 43.01 22.61 -48.24
C ALA A 85 42.16 21.54 -48.92
N GLU A 86 40.95 21.92 -49.34
CA GLU A 86 40.09 21.11 -50.20
C GLU A 86 40.48 21.27 -51.69
N ALA A 87 40.51 20.15 -52.43
CA ALA A 87 40.63 20.18 -53.89
C ALA A 87 39.29 20.52 -54.56
N VAL A 88 39.09 21.80 -54.87
CA VAL A 88 37.88 22.31 -55.54
C VAL A 88 37.66 21.58 -56.87
N GLY A 89 36.52 20.91 -57.03
CA GLY A 89 36.11 20.28 -58.28
C GLY A 89 36.90 19.02 -58.67
N ILE A 90 37.25 18.18 -57.68
CA ILE A 90 37.73 16.81 -57.88
C ILE A 90 36.89 15.87 -57.03
N GLU A 91 36.39 14.79 -57.63
CA GLU A 91 35.75 13.68 -56.93
C GLU A 91 36.61 12.41 -57.05
N PRO A 92 36.70 11.56 -56.01
CA PRO A 92 36.15 11.73 -54.65
C PRO A 92 36.86 12.84 -53.86
N PHE A 93 36.32 13.22 -52.70
CA PHE A 93 36.82 14.34 -51.88
C PHE A 93 38.32 14.22 -51.64
N THR A 94 39.09 15.19 -52.10
CA THR A 94 40.55 15.12 -52.05
C THR A 94 41.10 16.21 -51.13
N LEU A 95 41.67 15.77 -50.01
CA LEU A 95 42.39 16.61 -49.07
C LEU A 95 43.82 16.85 -49.58
N VAL A 96 44.24 18.11 -49.65
CA VAL A 96 45.56 18.52 -50.15
C VAL A 96 46.39 19.09 -49.01
N MET A 97 47.63 18.62 -48.85
CA MET A 97 48.57 19.07 -47.82
C MET A 97 49.81 19.74 -48.44
N ASP A 98 50.03 21.03 -48.18
CA ASP A 98 51.29 21.72 -48.50
C ASP A 98 52.25 21.61 -47.31
N LEU A 99 53.43 21.04 -47.54
CA LEU A 99 54.48 20.90 -46.55
C LEU A 99 55.51 22.03 -46.71
N GLU A 100 56.12 22.43 -45.60
CA GLU A 100 57.33 23.26 -45.61
C GLU A 100 58.42 22.71 -46.56
N GLY A 101 59.25 23.59 -47.12
CA GLY A 101 60.29 23.22 -48.08
C GLY A 101 61.57 22.76 -47.41
N THR A 102 62.16 21.67 -47.94
CA THR A 102 63.43 21.13 -47.47
C THR A 102 64.64 21.90 -48.00
N ASP A 103 65.82 21.67 -47.43
CA ASP A 103 67.07 22.38 -47.73
C ASP A 103 66.92 23.90 -47.48
N GLY A 104 66.31 24.22 -46.33
CA GLY A 104 66.02 25.57 -45.87
C GLY A 104 67.25 26.29 -45.34
N ARG A 105 67.28 27.62 -45.51
CA ARG A 105 68.33 28.48 -44.90
C ARG A 105 67.95 29.04 -43.54
N GLU A 106 66.69 28.83 -43.12
CA GLU A 106 66.05 29.68 -42.11
C GLU A 106 65.87 29.00 -40.74
N ARG A 107 66.08 27.68 -40.62
CA ARG A 107 66.03 26.93 -39.35
C ARG A 107 67.38 26.39 -38.85
N GLY A 108 68.39 26.22 -39.71
CA GLY A 108 69.74 25.79 -39.30
C GLY A 108 69.88 24.26 -39.15
N GLU A 109 70.72 23.78 -38.22
CA GLU A 109 70.98 22.33 -38.08
C GLU A 109 69.76 21.54 -37.58
N ASP A 110 68.87 22.19 -36.81
CA ASP A 110 67.60 21.63 -36.33
C ASP A 110 66.56 21.40 -37.46
N ASP A 111 66.73 22.03 -38.63
CA ASP A 111 65.81 21.91 -39.77
C ASP A 111 65.59 20.44 -40.16
N THR A 112 66.69 19.67 -40.17
CA THR A 112 66.68 18.26 -40.54
C THR A 112 65.83 17.38 -39.62
N ALA A 113 65.45 17.82 -38.42
CA ALA A 113 64.51 17.10 -37.57
C ALA A 113 63.05 17.36 -38.00
N PHE A 114 62.71 18.62 -38.25
CA PHE A 114 61.36 19.03 -38.66
C PHE A 114 61.00 18.55 -40.07
N GLU A 115 61.97 18.57 -41.00
CA GLU A 115 61.83 17.97 -42.34
C GLU A 115 61.46 16.48 -42.27
N LYS A 116 62.20 15.70 -41.46
CA LYS A 116 61.95 14.25 -41.29
C LYS A 116 60.57 14.01 -40.69
N GLN A 117 60.19 14.72 -39.63
CA GLN A 117 58.89 14.59 -39.00
C GLN A 117 57.74 14.93 -39.96
N SER A 118 57.87 16.04 -40.70
CA SER A 118 56.86 16.49 -41.68
C SER A 118 56.69 15.50 -42.84
N ALA A 119 57.79 14.96 -43.38
CA ALA A 119 57.75 14.00 -44.47
C ALA A 119 57.26 12.60 -44.02
N LEU A 120 57.62 12.15 -42.82
CA LEU A 120 57.08 10.93 -42.22
C LEU A 120 55.57 11.04 -41.96
N PHE A 121 55.11 12.19 -41.45
CA PHE A 121 53.69 12.45 -41.25
C PHE A 121 52.91 12.47 -42.57
N ALA A 122 53.47 13.11 -43.60
CA ALA A 122 52.92 13.10 -44.95
C ALA A 122 52.71 11.66 -45.48
N LEU A 123 53.72 10.80 -45.37
CA LEU A 123 53.65 9.40 -45.81
C LEU A 123 52.76 8.51 -44.94
N ALA A 124 52.67 8.79 -43.65
CA ALA A 124 51.78 8.09 -42.72
C ALA A 124 50.30 8.30 -43.06
N VAL A 125 49.94 9.54 -43.39
CA VAL A 125 48.56 9.99 -43.54
C VAL A 125 48.09 9.90 -45.00
N SER A 126 48.93 10.28 -45.97
CA SER A 126 48.56 10.38 -47.39
C SER A 126 48.38 9.04 -48.09
N ASP A 127 47.54 9.04 -49.12
CA ASP A 127 47.46 7.99 -50.13
C ASP A 127 48.40 8.25 -51.30
N ILE A 128 48.63 9.53 -51.61
CA ILE A 128 49.49 10.00 -52.70
C ILE A 128 50.47 11.04 -52.13
N VAL A 129 51.76 10.85 -52.34
CA VAL A 129 52.81 11.81 -51.98
C VAL A 129 53.49 12.31 -53.25
N MET A 130 53.29 13.58 -53.54
CA MET A 130 53.90 14.27 -54.68
C MET A 130 55.32 14.70 -54.32
N ILE A 131 56.30 14.26 -55.11
CA ILE A 131 57.72 14.60 -54.90
C ILE A 131 58.12 15.59 -56.00
N ASN A 132 58.16 16.88 -55.66
CA ASN A 132 58.40 17.99 -56.59
C ASN A 132 59.92 18.26 -56.71
N LEU A 133 60.50 17.92 -57.86
CA LEU A 133 61.95 18.01 -58.12
C LEU A 133 62.23 18.84 -59.39
N TRP A 134 63.32 19.60 -59.40
CA TRP A 134 63.78 20.30 -60.59
C TRP A 134 64.56 19.36 -61.52
N CYS A 135 64.35 19.48 -62.84
CA CYS A 135 64.99 18.61 -63.84
C CYS A 135 66.53 18.61 -63.79
N HIS A 136 67.15 19.65 -63.22
CA HIS A 136 68.60 19.80 -63.10
C HIS A 136 69.18 19.31 -61.76
N ASP A 137 68.33 18.88 -60.83
CA ASP A 137 68.74 18.20 -59.58
C ASP A 137 68.67 16.68 -59.67
N ILE A 138 68.05 16.13 -60.72
CA ILE A 138 68.09 14.70 -61.05
C ILE A 138 69.56 14.28 -61.23
N GLY A 139 69.98 13.26 -60.48
CA GLY A 139 71.38 12.81 -60.43
C GLY A 139 72.28 13.55 -59.43
N ARG A 140 71.75 14.49 -58.63
CA ARG A 140 72.46 15.10 -57.48
C ARG A 140 72.04 14.42 -56.19
N GLU A 141 73.00 13.98 -55.37
CA GLU A 141 72.68 13.18 -54.19
C GLU A 141 71.88 13.94 -53.13
N GLN A 142 72.33 15.15 -52.76
CA GLN A 142 71.62 15.99 -51.77
C GLN A 142 70.35 16.62 -52.35
N ALA A 143 70.45 17.33 -53.48
CA ALA A 143 69.34 18.11 -54.04
C ALA A 143 68.17 17.27 -54.61
N ALA A 144 68.38 15.98 -54.92
CA ALA A 144 67.28 15.04 -55.19
C ALA A 144 66.65 14.45 -53.91
N ASN A 145 66.98 14.98 -52.73
CA ASN A 145 66.53 14.53 -51.41
C ASN A 145 66.82 13.04 -51.11
N ARG A 146 67.85 12.41 -51.71
CA ARG A 146 68.17 10.98 -51.49
C ARG A 146 68.42 10.63 -50.01
N PRO A 147 69.15 11.42 -49.20
CA PRO A 147 69.34 11.11 -47.78
C PRO A 147 68.05 11.14 -46.98
N LEU A 148 67.17 12.10 -47.27
CA LEU A 148 65.88 12.24 -46.60
C LEU A 148 64.94 11.09 -46.98
N LEU A 149 64.85 10.72 -48.26
CA LEU A 149 64.14 9.51 -48.71
C LEU A 149 64.70 8.23 -48.06
N LYS A 150 66.02 8.12 -47.88
CA LYS A 150 66.65 6.99 -47.18
C LYS A 150 66.24 6.91 -45.71
N THR A 151 66.35 8.02 -44.97
CA THR A 151 65.91 8.08 -43.56
C THR A 151 64.41 7.81 -43.43
N ILE A 152 63.61 8.35 -44.35
CA ILE A 152 62.17 8.10 -44.43
C ILE A 152 61.87 6.62 -44.59
N PHE A 153 62.49 5.91 -45.55
CA PHE A 153 62.23 4.49 -45.75
C PHE A 153 62.69 3.64 -44.56
N GLU A 154 63.85 3.94 -43.96
CA GLU A 154 64.34 3.25 -42.76
C GLU A 154 63.36 3.38 -41.58
N VAL A 155 62.93 4.61 -41.29
CA VAL A 155 61.98 4.87 -40.20
C VAL A 155 60.59 4.32 -40.55
N LEU A 156 60.17 4.40 -41.81
CA LEU A 156 58.86 3.92 -42.24
C LEU A 156 58.71 2.40 -42.08
N MET A 157 59.76 1.62 -42.34
CA MET A 157 59.76 0.17 -42.10
C MET A 157 59.78 -0.22 -40.62
N ARG A 158 59.96 0.74 -39.70
CA ARG A 158 59.87 0.57 -38.24
C ARG A 158 58.54 1.07 -37.67
N LEU A 159 58.01 2.17 -38.21
CA LEU A 159 56.82 2.86 -37.71
C LEU A 159 55.49 2.46 -38.37
N PHE A 160 55.49 1.70 -39.47
CA PHE A 160 54.26 1.41 -40.22
C PHE A 160 54.16 -0.04 -40.69
N SER A 161 52.94 -0.57 -40.66
CA SER A 161 52.58 -1.79 -41.39
C SER A 161 52.36 -1.47 -42.88
N PRO A 162 52.49 -2.44 -43.81
CA PRO A 162 52.37 -2.19 -45.24
C PRO A 162 50.98 -1.66 -45.65
N ARG A 163 50.89 -0.33 -45.76
CA ARG A 163 49.92 0.43 -46.57
C ARG A 163 50.64 0.81 -47.86
N LYS A 164 49.95 0.73 -49.00
CA LYS A 164 50.55 1.04 -50.29
C LYS A 164 50.28 2.49 -50.68
N THR A 165 51.34 3.30 -50.70
CA THR A 165 51.25 4.74 -50.98
C THR A 165 51.80 5.05 -52.37
N THR A 166 51.15 5.92 -53.14
CA THR A 166 51.66 6.30 -54.47
C THR A 166 52.62 7.48 -54.36
N LEU A 167 53.90 7.23 -54.70
CA LEU A 167 54.91 8.27 -54.87
C LEU A 167 54.80 8.81 -56.29
N LEU A 168 54.29 10.04 -56.41
CA LEU A 168 54.13 10.74 -57.69
C LEU A 168 55.25 11.76 -57.85
N VAL A 169 56.32 11.39 -58.53
CA VAL A 169 57.43 12.31 -58.81
C VAL A 169 57.02 13.29 -59.89
N VAL A 170 57.09 14.59 -59.60
CA VAL A 170 56.79 15.68 -60.52
C VAL A 170 58.09 16.40 -60.85
N ILE A 171 58.63 16.11 -62.03
CA ILE A 171 59.78 16.82 -62.58
C ILE A 171 59.31 18.20 -63.07
N ARG A 172 59.98 19.26 -62.64
CA ARG A 172 59.75 20.64 -63.04
C ARG A 172 60.83 21.11 -64.00
N ASP A 173 60.50 22.14 -64.78
CA ASP A 173 61.42 22.82 -65.70
C ASP A 173 62.10 21.84 -66.67
N LYS A 174 61.28 20.98 -67.28
CA LYS A 174 61.70 19.92 -68.21
C LYS A 174 62.63 20.47 -69.30
N THR A 175 63.85 19.94 -69.34
CA THR A 175 64.87 20.27 -70.34
C THR A 175 64.71 19.44 -71.63
N LYS A 176 65.75 19.42 -72.50
CA LYS A 176 65.76 18.64 -73.75
C LYS A 176 65.78 17.12 -73.55
N THR A 177 66.03 16.63 -72.34
CA THR A 177 66.08 15.19 -72.04
C THR A 177 64.68 14.56 -72.12
N PRO A 178 64.50 13.41 -72.79
CA PRO A 178 63.23 12.69 -72.82
C PRO A 178 62.78 12.27 -71.41
N VAL A 179 61.47 12.28 -71.16
CA VAL A 179 60.90 12.01 -69.81
C VAL A 179 61.09 10.54 -69.44
N GLU A 180 61.12 9.68 -70.44
CA GLU A 180 61.23 8.23 -70.35
C GLU A 180 62.55 7.83 -69.66
N TYR A 181 63.66 8.45 -70.08
CA TYR A 181 64.98 8.23 -69.45
C TYR A 181 65.07 8.83 -68.05
N LEU A 182 64.52 10.03 -67.83
CA LEU A 182 64.49 10.66 -66.50
C LEU A 182 63.65 9.84 -65.52
N ALA A 183 62.49 9.34 -65.97
CA ALA A 183 61.59 8.52 -65.17
C ALA A 183 62.17 7.13 -64.87
N GLN A 184 62.93 6.55 -65.80
CA GLN A 184 63.64 5.30 -65.52
C GLN A 184 64.77 5.50 -64.52
N ALA A 185 65.63 6.52 -64.72
CA ALA A 185 66.71 6.83 -63.78
C ALA A 185 66.18 7.13 -62.36
N LEU A 186 65.11 7.91 -62.22
CA LEU A 186 64.49 8.19 -60.91
C LEU A 186 63.86 6.93 -60.26
N LYS A 187 63.34 5.98 -61.06
CA LYS A 187 62.85 4.70 -60.53
C LYS A 187 63.99 3.80 -60.07
N GLU A 188 65.06 3.72 -60.85
CA GLU A 188 66.27 2.98 -60.50
C GLU A 188 66.93 3.55 -59.23
N ASP A 189 67.01 4.88 -59.11
CA ASP A 189 67.46 5.58 -57.90
C ASP A 189 66.62 5.25 -56.65
N ILE A 190 65.28 5.30 -56.77
CA ILE A 190 64.39 4.98 -55.63
C ILE A 190 64.50 3.50 -55.23
N HIS A 191 64.68 2.59 -56.19
CA HIS A 191 64.96 1.17 -55.93
C HIS A 191 66.32 0.97 -55.23
N GLU A 192 67.39 1.64 -55.68
CA GLU A 192 68.70 1.57 -55.03
C GLU A 192 68.64 2.09 -53.58
N ILE A 193 67.95 3.22 -53.35
CA ILE A 193 67.73 3.76 -52.00
C ILE A 193 67.01 2.72 -51.13
N TRP A 194 65.93 2.11 -51.61
CA TRP A 194 65.16 1.09 -50.88
C TRP A 194 65.98 -0.14 -50.52
N ASP A 195 66.87 -0.62 -51.40
CA ASP A 195 67.72 -1.79 -51.11
C ASP A 195 68.98 -1.44 -50.30
N SER A 196 69.34 -0.15 -50.21
CA SER A 196 70.41 0.36 -49.34
C SER A 196 70.00 0.58 -47.86
N VAL A 197 68.72 0.39 -47.52
CA VAL A 197 68.13 0.62 -46.20
C VAL A 197 68.16 -0.65 -45.34
N PRO A 198 68.48 -0.57 -44.03
CA PRO A 198 68.43 -1.73 -43.14
C PRO A 198 66.99 -2.15 -42.84
N LYS A 199 66.55 -3.27 -43.43
CA LYS A 199 65.19 -3.81 -43.32
C LYS A 199 65.06 -4.75 -42.10
N PRO A 200 64.00 -4.63 -41.26
CA PRO A 200 63.72 -5.61 -40.19
C PRO A 200 63.56 -7.04 -40.72
N GLU A 201 63.86 -8.07 -39.91
CA GLU A 201 63.80 -9.48 -40.35
C GLU A 201 62.47 -9.88 -41.01
N VAL A 202 61.34 -9.33 -40.53
CA VAL A 202 59.98 -9.55 -41.08
C VAL A 202 59.86 -9.09 -42.54
N PHE A 203 60.57 -8.02 -42.93
CA PHE A 203 60.50 -7.38 -44.24
C PHE A 203 61.81 -7.50 -45.04
N LYS A 204 62.70 -8.41 -44.65
CA LYS A 204 64.06 -8.58 -45.21
C LYS A 204 64.10 -9.00 -46.68
N LYS A 205 62.96 -9.39 -47.26
CA LYS A 205 62.77 -9.70 -48.69
C LYS A 205 61.74 -8.79 -49.38
N ALA A 206 61.26 -7.75 -48.70
CA ALA A 206 60.17 -6.92 -49.21
C ALA A 206 60.59 -6.08 -50.42
N ALA A 207 59.79 -6.16 -51.48
CA ALA A 207 59.98 -5.38 -52.70
C ALA A 207 59.37 -3.97 -52.54
N LEU A 208 59.96 -2.97 -53.18
CA LEU A 208 59.44 -1.59 -53.18
C LEU A 208 57.95 -1.55 -53.58
N SER A 209 57.56 -2.37 -54.55
CA SER A 209 56.21 -2.48 -55.10
C SER A 209 55.14 -3.06 -54.15
N GLU A 210 55.54 -3.56 -52.97
CA GLU A 210 54.63 -3.98 -51.90
C GLU A 210 54.19 -2.78 -51.03
N PHE A 211 55.05 -1.77 -50.89
CA PHE A 211 54.85 -0.58 -50.06
C PHE A 211 54.54 0.69 -50.88
N PHE A 212 55.03 0.78 -52.11
CA PHE A 212 54.92 1.98 -52.94
C PHE A 212 54.57 1.69 -54.39
N ASN A 213 53.72 2.54 -54.96
CA ASN A 213 53.58 2.68 -56.41
C ASN A 213 54.35 3.92 -56.87
N VAL A 214 55.22 3.81 -57.87
CA VAL A 214 56.05 4.95 -58.33
C VAL A 214 55.61 5.41 -59.70
N GLU A 215 54.96 6.57 -59.74
CA GLU A 215 54.67 7.30 -60.97
C GLU A 215 55.62 8.48 -61.15
N VAL A 216 55.92 8.82 -62.40
CA VAL A 216 56.75 9.98 -62.75
C VAL A 216 56.03 10.78 -63.82
N THR A 217 56.01 12.10 -63.66
CA THR A 217 55.44 13.07 -64.59
C THR A 217 56.42 14.23 -64.76
N ALA A 218 56.34 14.96 -65.87
CA ALA A 218 57.20 16.09 -66.13
C ALA A 218 56.41 17.29 -66.65
N LEU A 219 56.72 18.46 -66.10
CA LEU A 219 56.13 19.75 -66.41
C LEU A 219 57.19 20.68 -67.04
N SER A 220 56.79 21.43 -68.05
CA SER A 220 57.58 22.51 -68.66
C SER A 220 57.79 23.68 -67.67
N SER A 221 58.77 24.55 -67.96
CA SER A 221 58.99 25.76 -67.15
C SER A 221 57.76 26.67 -67.18
N TYR A 222 57.33 27.10 -65.99
CA TYR A 222 56.21 28.05 -65.82
C TYR A 222 56.57 29.45 -66.34
N GLU A 223 57.79 29.91 -66.06
CA GLU A 223 58.28 31.24 -66.47
C GLU A 223 58.54 31.34 -67.97
N GLU A 224 58.97 30.24 -68.61
CA GLU A 224 59.25 30.24 -70.06
C GLU A 224 58.02 29.90 -70.93
N ASN A 225 57.13 29.03 -70.45
CA ASN A 225 56.08 28.39 -71.26
C ASN A 225 54.77 28.15 -70.46
N GLU A 226 54.25 29.21 -69.82
CA GLU A 226 53.09 29.19 -68.92
C GLU A 226 51.88 28.38 -69.45
N GLU A 227 51.48 28.60 -70.72
CA GLU A 227 50.34 27.91 -71.34
C GLU A 227 50.54 26.39 -71.48
N LEU A 228 51.77 25.97 -71.81
CA LEU A 228 52.12 24.55 -71.92
C LEU A 228 52.19 23.89 -70.53
N PHE A 229 52.64 24.62 -69.50
CA PHE A 229 52.55 24.18 -68.11
C PHE A 229 51.08 23.99 -67.69
N LYS A 230 50.19 24.96 -67.96
CA LYS A 230 48.74 24.85 -67.67
C LYS A 230 48.11 23.64 -68.36
N GLU A 231 48.42 23.40 -69.63
CA GLU A 231 47.91 22.24 -70.37
C GLU A 231 48.37 20.91 -69.74
N GLN A 232 49.64 20.82 -69.32
CA GLN A 232 50.21 19.64 -68.68
C GLN A 232 49.67 19.43 -67.25
N VAL A 233 49.46 20.49 -66.47
CA VAL A 233 48.79 20.43 -65.16
C VAL A 233 47.32 20.04 -65.33
N GLY A 234 46.64 20.50 -66.38
CA GLY A 234 45.30 20.03 -66.75
C GLY A 234 45.25 18.52 -67.02
N LYS A 235 46.23 17.98 -67.76
CA LYS A 235 46.39 16.53 -67.98
C LYS A 235 46.70 15.77 -66.68
N LEU A 236 47.50 16.36 -65.79
CA LEU A 236 47.81 15.78 -64.48
C LEU A 236 46.55 15.75 -63.57
N ARG A 237 45.75 16.82 -63.56
CA ARG A 237 44.50 16.92 -62.79
C ARG A 237 43.52 15.79 -63.10
N HIS A 238 43.42 15.39 -64.38
CA HIS A 238 42.56 14.29 -64.80
C HIS A 238 42.95 12.92 -64.19
N LYS A 239 44.18 12.74 -63.67
CA LYS A 239 44.56 11.52 -62.92
C LYS A 239 44.07 11.49 -61.46
N PHE A 240 43.73 12.65 -60.90
CA PHE A 240 43.26 12.77 -59.51
C PHE A 240 41.73 12.60 -59.39
N ILE A 241 41.00 12.96 -60.45
CA ILE A 241 39.59 12.61 -60.61
C ILE A 241 39.48 11.08 -60.70
N HIS A 242 38.55 10.47 -59.96
CA HIS A 242 38.41 9.02 -59.81
C HIS A 242 39.67 8.31 -59.27
N SER A 243 40.51 9.00 -58.48
CA SER A 243 41.78 8.44 -57.99
C SER A 243 41.65 7.18 -57.13
N ILE A 244 40.52 6.94 -56.46
CA ILE A 244 40.28 5.75 -55.63
C ILE A 244 39.84 4.53 -56.47
N ASP A 245 39.35 4.75 -57.69
CA ASP A 245 38.76 3.70 -58.53
C ASP A 245 39.81 2.64 -58.95
N PRO A 246 39.42 1.40 -59.31
CA PRO A 246 40.37 0.33 -59.63
C PRO A 246 41.33 0.68 -60.78
N GLY A 247 42.59 0.94 -60.45
CA GLY A 247 43.63 1.37 -61.39
C GLY A 247 43.99 2.88 -61.31
N GLY A 248 43.27 3.66 -60.50
CA GLY A 248 43.61 5.04 -60.17
C GLY A 248 44.80 5.17 -59.21
N LEU A 249 45.25 6.42 -59.00
CA LEU A 249 46.44 6.75 -58.19
C LEU A 249 46.37 6.27 -56.72
N ALA A 250 45.19 5.96 -56.20
CA ALA A 250 44.93 5.54 -54.83
C ALA A 250 44.04 4.28 -54.76
N ALA A 251 44.28 3.28 -55.62
CA ALA A 251 43.44 2.08 -55.69
C ALA A 251 43.72 0.99 -54.61
N ASP A 252 44.99 0.72 -54.25
CA ASP A 252 45.37 -0.41 -53.35
C ASP A 252 45.30 -0.01 -51.85
N ARG A 253 44.20 0.64 -51.47
CA ARG A 253 43.99 1.36 -50.19
C ARG A 253 43.69 0.44 -48.99
N ARG A 254 44.69 -0.38 -48.62
CA ARG A 254 44.61 -1.25 -47.44
C ARG A 254 44.76 -0.44 -46.15
N GLY A 255 43.83 -0.65 -45.21
CA GLY A 255 43.93 -0.08 -43.84
C GLY A 255 43.50 1.38 -43.69
N VAL A 256 42.76 1.95 -44.64
CA VAL A 256 42.19 3.30 -44.53
C VAL A 256 41.30 3.43 -43.29
N ILE A 257 41.35 4.62 -42.67
CA ILE A 257 40.56 5.02 -41.52
C ILE A 257 39.33 5.81 -42.03
N PRO A 258 38.12 5.67 -41.44
CA PRO A 258 36.97 6.47 -41.85
C PRO A 258 37.22 7.97 -41.69
N ALA A 259 36.64 8.79 -42.57
CA ALA A 259 36.85 10.24 -42.59
C ALA A 259 36.49 10.93 -41.25
N SER A 260 35.50 10.42 -40.52
CA SER A 260 35.16 10.83 -39.16
C SER A 260 36.29 10.57 -38.14
N GLY A 261 37.09 9.52 -38.31
CA GLY A 261 38.28 9.22 -37.51
C GLY A 261 39.56 9.96 -37.95
N PHE A 262 39.53 10.70 -39.05
CA PHE A 262 40.73 11.29 -39.67
C PHE A 262 41.46 12.28 -38.75
N CYS A 263 40.75 13.19 -38.09
CA CYS A 263 41.35 14.23 -37.24
C CYS A 263 42.09 13.62 -36.04
N ILE A 264 41.45 12.68 -35.33
CA ILE A 264 42.06 11.92 -34.22
C ILE A 264 43.30 11.16 -34.71
N SER A 265 43.17 10.47 -35.85
CA SER A 265 44.29 9.75 -36.47
C SER A 265 45.47 10.66 -36.76
N ALA A 266 45.25 11.81 -37.40
CA ALA A 266 46.30 12.76 -37.73
C ALA A 266 46.98 13.33 -36.45
N MET A 267 46.19 13.74 -35.46
CA MET A 267 46.72 14.26 -34.19
C MET A 267 47.60 13.24 -33.45
N HIS A 268 47.16 11.99 -33.36
CA HIS A 268 47.92 10.94 -32.69
C HIS A 268 49.19 10.56 -33.47
N ILE A 269 49.11 10.42 -34.81
CA ILE A 269 50.28 10.12 -35.65
C ILE A 269 51.34 11.23 -35.52
N TRP A 270 50.96 12.51 -35.57
CA TRP A 270 51.90 13.61 -35.36
C TRP A 270 52.57 13.55 -33.99
N LYS A 271 51.80 13.30 -32.93
CA LYS A 271 52.31 13.15 -31.56
C LYS A 271 53.34 12.02 -31.45
N VAL A 272 53.04 10.84 -31.98
CA VAL A 272 53.95 9.68 -31.93
C VAL A 272 55.23 9.93 -32.72
N ILE A 273 55.14 10.62 -33.88
CA ILE A 273 56.29 11.04 -34.68
C ILE A 273 57.16 12.07 -33.93
N ARG A 274 56.57 13.08 -33.28
CA ARG A 274 57.35 14.03 -32.45
C ARG A 274 58.00 13.37 -31.23
N GLU A 275 57.33 12.41 -30.61
CA GLU A 275 57.87 11.62 -29.49
C GLU A 275 58.91 10.56 -29.93
N ASN A 276 59.16 10.39 -31.23
CA ASN A 276 60.07 9.39 -31.83
C ASN A 276 59.81 7.95 -31.34
N LYS A 277 58.54 7.59 -31.13
CA LYS A 277 58.12 6.26 -30.66
C LYS A 277 57.72 5.34 -31.81
N ASP A 278 57.88 4.03 -31.62
CA ASP A 278 57.39 3.03 -32.57
C ASP A 278 55.86 3.10 -32.70
N LEU A 279 55.38 3.32 -33.93
CA LEU A 279 53.97 3.41 -34.29
C LEU A 279 53.51 2.06 -34.88
N ASN A 280 52.23 1.72 -34.68
CA ASN A 280 51.65 0.47 -35.13
C ASN A 280 50.28 0.74 -35.75
N LEU A 281 50.20 0.83 -37.09
CA LEU A 281 48.97 1.22 -37.79
C LEU A 281 47.76 0.33 -37.47
N PRO A 282 47.84 -1.02 -37.41
CA PRO A 282 46.72 -1.85 -36.97
C PRO A 282 46.23 -1.52 -35.56
N ALA A 283 47.14 -1.44 -34.58
CA ALA A 283 46.76 -1.09 -33.20
C ALA A 283 46.21 0.35 -33.09
N HIS A 284 46.76 1.27 -33.89
CA HIS A 284 46.29 2.64 -34.00
C HIS A 284 44.90 2.74 -34.65
N LYS A 285 44.61 1.95 -35.69
CA LYS A 285 43.26 1.85 -36.29
C LYS A 285 42.26 1.36 -35.25
N ILE A 286 42.62 0.34 -34.45
CA ILE A 286 41.81 -0.16 -33.34
C ILE A 286 41.61 0.95 -32.29
N MET A 287 42.65 1.69 -31.91
CA MET A 287 42.53 2.82 -30.96
C MET A 287 41.59 3.93 -31.48
N VAL A 288 41.75 4.39 -32.74
CA VAL A 288 40.87 5.40 -33.35
C VAL A 288 39.42 4.88 -33.44
N ALA A 289 39.25 3.59 -33.77
CA ALA A 289 37.94 2.96 -33.74
C ALA A 289 37.36 2.96 -32.31
N THR A 290 38.13 2.60 -31.28
CA THR A 290 37.64 2.57 -29.89
C THR A 290 37.17 3.95 -29.45
N VAL A 291 37.99 4.99 -29.65
CA VAL A 291 37.63 6.35 -29.26
C VAL A 291 36.38 6.84 -30.00
N ARG A 292 36.29 6.70 -31.33
CA ARG A 292 35.09 7.11 -32.06
C ARG A 292 33.85 6.26 -31.72
N CYS A 293 34.00 4.95 -31.54
CA CYS A 293 32.90 4.07 -31.16
C CYS A 293 32.42 4.27 -29.71
N GLU A 294 33.23 4.93 -28.87
CA GLU A 294 32.91 5.38 -27.51
C GLU A 294 32.18 6.73 -27.56
N GLU A 295 32.75 7.74 -28.24
CA GLU A 295 32.12 9.05 -28.42
C GLU A 295 30.73 8.97 -29.07
N ILE A 296 30.56 8.11 -30.09
CA ILE A 296 29.25 7.87 -30.72
C ILE A 296 28.30 7.16 -29.75
N ALA A 297 28.77 6.23 -28.91
CA ALA A 297 27.92 5.60 -27.89
C ALA A 297 27.45 6.62 -26.85
N ASP A 298 28.36 7.43 -26.32
CA ASP A 298 28.08 8.52 -25.37
C ASP A 298 27.11 9.55 -25.96
N GLU A 299 27.15 9.77 -27.28
CA GLU A 299 26.18 10.62 -27.99
C GLU A 299 24.80 9.97 -28.10
N LYS A 300 24.71 8.73 -28.59
CA LYS A 300 23.41 8.04 -28.69
C LYS A 300 22.77 7.81 -27.32
N LEU A 301 23.55 7.58 -26.26
CA LEU A 301 23.05 7.51 -24.88
C LEU A 301 22.47 8.87 -24.41
N ARG A 302 23.17 9.99 -24.66
CA ARG A 302 22.66 11.34 -24.33
C ARG A 302 21.40 11.69 -25.13
N CYS A 303 21.34 11.30 -26.40
CA CYS A 303 20.14 11.45 -27.22
C CYS A 303 18.97 10.64 -26.66
N PHE A 304 19.19 9.35 -26.33
CA PHE A 304 18.17 8.49 -25.71
C PHE A 304 17.66 9.06 -24.37
N MET A 305 18.55 9.53 -23.49
CA MET A 305 18.18 10.20 -22.23
C MET A 305 17.40 11.52 -22.43
N SER A 306 17.36 12.05 -23.66
CA SER A 306 16.65 13.28 -24.03
C SER A 306 15.48 13.03 -24.99
N ASP A 307 15.15 11.76 -25.28
CA ASP A 307 14.12 11.39 -26.26
C ASP A 307 12.72 11.68 -25.73
N GLU A 308 11.87 12.30 -26.55
CA GLU A 308 10.48 12.62 -26.19
C GLU A 308 9.67 11.33 -25.96
N GLY A 309 9.92 10.27 -26.73
CA GLY A 309 9.25 8.98 -26.59
C GLY A 309 9.61 8.24 -25.30
N TRP A 310 10.88 8.25 -24.90
CA TRP A 310 11.34 7.71 -23.61
C TRP A 310 10.77 8.51 -22.42
N LEU A 311 10.87 9.84 -22.47
CA LEU A 311 10.40 10.71 -21.38
C LEU A 311 8.86 10.65 -21.20
N GLU A 312 8.08 10.55 -22.28
CA GLU A 312 6.65 10.25 -22.21
C GLU A 312 6.38 8.88 -21.57
N LEU A 313 7.19 7.86 -21.87
CA LEU A 313 7.03 6.51 -21.36
C LEU A 313 7.33 6.42 -19.84
N GLU A 314 8.40 7.07 -19.38
CA GLU A 314 8.77 7.16 -17.96
C GLU A 314 7.72 7.93 -17.13
N ALA A 315 7.24 9.07 -17.65
CA ALA A 315 6.17 9.84 -17.01
C ALA A 315 4.83 9.08 -16.96
N ALA A 316 4.51 8.32 -18.01
CA ALA A 316 3.32 7.46 -18.05
C ALA A 316 3.43 6.30 -17.05
N VAL A 317 4.60 5.65 -16.93
CA VAL A 317 4.85 4.60 -15.93
C VAL A 317 4.71 5.13 -14.51
N THR A 318 5.23 6.32 -14.22
CA THR A 318 5.10 7.00 -12.91
C THR A 318 3.63 7.28 -12.55
N SER A 319 2.74 7.32 -13.54
CA SER A 319 1.30 7.52 -13.37
C SER A 319 0.50 6.21 -13.23
N GLY A 320 1.08 5.06 -13.56
CA GLY A 320 0.42 3.75 -13.51
C GLY A 320 0.85 2.76 -14.61
N PRO A 321 0.15 1.62 -14.74
CA PRO A 321 0.59 0.54 -15.62
C PRO A 321 0.37 0.86 -17.11
N VAL A 322 1.47 0.99 -17.87
CA VAL A 322 1.47 1.34 -19.31
C VAL A 322 1.34 0.09 -20.18
N ARG A 323 0.40 0.11 -21.13
CA ARG A 323 0.24 -0.97 -22.12
C ARG A 323 1.36 -0.96 -23.15
N SER A 324 1.88 -2.16 -23.43
CA SER A 324 2.95 -2.48 -24.38
C SER A 324 4.21 -1.67 -24.14
N PHE A 325 4.53 -1.44 -22.86
CA PHE A 325 5.79 -0.87 -22.40
C PHE A 325 6.99 -1.59 -23.01
N GLY A 326 6.99 -2.93 -23.00
CA GLY A 326 8.09 -3.75 -23.50
C GLY A 326 8.35 -3.55 -24.98
N MET A 327 7.30 -3.48 -25.81
CA MET A 327 7.44 -3.21 -27.25
C MET A 327 7.91 -1.77 -27.50
N LYS A 328 7.23 -0.77 -26.93
CA LYS A 328 7.60 0.66 -27.09
C LYS A 328 9.06 0.92 -26.75
N LEU A 329 9.50 0.45 -25.58
CA LEU A 329 10.88 0.64 -25.13
C LEU A 329 11.86 -0.13 -26.03
N SER A 330 11.53 -1.35 -26.45
CA SER A 330 12.37 -2.08 -27.39
C SER A 330 12.51 -1.37 -28.74
N ASP A 331 11.45 -0.75 -29.26
CA ASP A 331 11.48 -0.09 -30.56
C ASP A 331 12.30 1.23 -30.52
N ILE A 332 12.30 1.95 -29.38
CA ILE A 332 13.19 3.10 -29.14
C ILE A 332 14.66 2.64 -29.01
N ILE A 333 14.92 1.52 -28.31
CA ILE A 333 16.27 0.95 -28.17
C ILE A 333 16.79 0.46 -29.53
N ASP A 334 15.98 -0.26 -30.31
CA ASP A 334 16.30 -0.70 -31.67
C ASP A 334 16.66 0.50 -32.57
N PHE A 335 15.95 1.63 -32.46
CA PHE A 335 16.26 2.85 -33.21
C PHE A 335 17.68 3.39 -32.93
N TYR A 336 18.03 3.61 -31.66
CA TYR A 336 19.37 4.14 -31.32
C TYR A 336 20.51 3.15 -31.60
N LEU A 337 20.25 1.84 -31.47
CA LEU A 337 21.22 0.80 -31.85
C LEU A 337 21.40 0.74 -33.38
N LEU A 338 20.36 1.01 -34.17
CA LEU A 338 20.46 1.12 -35.63
C LEU A 338 21.23 2.37 -36.08
N GLU A 339 21.01 3.54 -35.46
CA GLU A 339 21.83 4.73 -35.73
C GLU A 339 23.31 4.47 -35.41
N TYR A 340 23.58 3.82 -34.27
CA TYR A 340 24.93 3.42 -33.88
C TYR A 340 25.58 2.49 -34.91
N ASP A 341 24.87 1.46 -35.37
CA ASP A 341 25.37 0.51 -36.38
C ASP A 341 25.62 1.19 -37.74
N MET A 342 24.82 2.20 -38.10
CA MET A 342 25.02 3.00 -39.32
C MET A 342 26.25 3.90 -39.24
N GLU A 343 26.43 4.65 -38.15
CA GLU A 343 27.58 5.55 -38.00
C GLU A 343 28.90 4.78 -37.78
N THR A 344 28.85 3.63 -37.09
CA THR A 344 30.04 2.80 -36.85
C THR A 344 30.36 1.81 -37.98
N MET A 345 29.58 1.79 -39.07
CA MET A 345 29.66 0.82 -40.17
C MET A 345 31.08 0.61 -40.72
N TYR A 346 31.91 1.66 -40.77
CA TYR A 346 33.25 1.65 -41.39
C TYR A 346 34.41 1.36 -40.41
N PHE A 347 34.15 1.24 -39.10
CA PHE A 347 35.18 0.95 -38.09
C PHE A 347 35.47 -0.55 -37.95
N ASP A 348 36.29 -0.92 -36.96
CA ASP A 348 36.61 -2.32 -36.70
C ASP A 348 35.42 -3.09 -36.10
N GLU A 349 35.17 -4.29 -36.62
CA GLU A 349 34.00 -5.09 -36.23
C GLU A 349 34.07 -5.60 -34.78
N GLY A 350 35.25 -5.95 -34.28
CA GLY A 350 35.41 -6.36 -32.88
C GLY A 350 35.14 -5.18 -31.94
N VAL A 351 35.68 -4.01 -32.27
CA VAL A 351 35.51 -2.79 -31.48
C VAL A 351 34.06 -2.33 -31.43
N ARG A 352 33.40 -2.15 -32.60
CA ARG A 352 32.00 -1.69 -32.65
C ARG A 352 31.06 -2.65 -31.93
N THR A 353 31.28 -3.96 -32.01
CA THR A 353 30.40 -4.95 -31.38
C THR A 353 30.49 -4.89 -29.85
N VAL A 354 31.70 -4.73 -29.29
CA VAL A 354 31.90 -4.54 -27.85
C VAL A 354 31.28 -3.22 -27.38
N LYS A 355 31.49 -2.12 -28.12
CA LYS A 355 30.93 -0.81 -27.76
C LYS A 355 29.40 -0.74 -27.90
N ARG A 356 28.81 -1.39 -28.90
CA ARG A 356 27.37 -1.59 -29.04
C ARG A 356 26.76 -2.35 -27.85
N GLN A 357 27.46 -3.37 -27.34
CA GLN A 357 27.03 -4.12 -26.15
C GLN A 357 27.13 -3.28 -24.87
N GLN A 358 28.13 -2.39 -24.75
CA GLN A 358 28.21 -1.42 -23.65
C GLN A 358 27.03 -0.44 -23.71
N LEU A 359 26.79 0.19 -24.87
CA LEU A 359 25.64 1.08 -25.09
C LEU A 359 24.28 0.43 -24.76
N GLN A 360 24.04 -0.79 -25.26
CA GLN A 360 22.83 -1.55 -24.94
C GLN A 360 22.71 -1.80 -23.43
N SER A 361 23.80 -2.16 -22.75
CA SER A 361 23.81 -2.41 -21.31
C SER A 361 23.51 -1.15 -20.49
N GLU A 362 24.05 0.00 -20.89
CA GLU A 362 23.85 1.28 -20.21
C GLU A 362 22.42 1.80 -20.37
N ILE A 363 21.84 1.67 -21.57
CA ILE A 363 20.42 1.98 -21.82
C ILE A 363 19.50 1.04 -21.00
N VAL A 364 19.79 -0.26 -20.97
CA VAL A 364 19.03 -1.23 -20.15
C VAL A 364 19.15 -0.94 -18.65
N ASN A 365 20.33 -0.53 -18.17
CA ASN A 365 20.52 -0.14 -16.78
C ASN A 365 19.78 1.15 -16.42
N HIS A 366 19.75 2.15 -17.32
CA HIS A 366 19.01 3.40 -17.10
C HIS A 366 17.49 3.19 -17.07
N THR A 367 16.97 2.23 -17.84
CA THR A 367 15.53 1.97 -17.99
C THR A 367 14.95 1.00 -16.94
N HIS A 368 15.81 0.27 -16.23
CA HIS A 368 15.41 -0.69 -15.18
C HIS A 368 14.50 -0.10 -14.06
N PRO A 369 14.73 1.12 -13.51
CA PRO A 369 13.90 1.64 -12.43
C PRO A 369 12.44 1.93 -12.86
N ALA A 370 12.24 2.36 -14.11
CA ALA A 370 10.90 2.49 -14.69
C ALA A 370 10.24 1.11 -14.85
N PHE A 371 11.00 0.10 -15.30
CA PHE A 371 10.49 -1.27 -15.37
C PHE A 371 10.08 -1.82 -14.00
N GLU A 372 10.88 -1.62 -12.94
CA GLU A 372 10.51 -1.99 -11.57
C GLU A 372 9.21 -1.30 -11.14
N THR A 373 9.09 0.01 -11.37
CA THR A 373 7.88 0.81 -11.08
C THR A 373 6.65 0.28 -11.82
N MET A 374 6.80 -0.07 -13.11
CA MET A 374 5.75 -0.70 -13.92
C MET A 374 5.29 -2.04 -13.35
N ILE A 375 6.22 -2.89 -12.89
CA ILE A 375 5.90 -4.18 -12.27
C ILE A 375 5.28 -4.02 -10.87
N GLU A 376 5.67 -3.00 -10.09
CA GLU A 376 5.02 -2.68 -8.81
C GLU A 376 3.58 -2.16 -9.01
N HIS A 377 3.34 -1.33 -10.04
CA HIS A 377 1.98 -0.93 -10.42
C HIS A 377 1.13 -2.11 -10.90
N LEU A 378 1.68 -3.02 -11.70
CA LEU A 378 1.01 -4.26 -12.11
C LEU A 378 0.67 -5.14 -10.89
N HIS A 379 1.61 -5.33 -9.97
CA HIS A 379 1.39 -6.05 -8.71
C HIS A 379 0.26 -5.43 -7.88
N CYS A 380 0.28 -4.12 -7.68
CA CYS A 380 -0.76 -3.40 -6.93
C CYS A 380 -2.14 -3.49 -7.59
N MET A 381 -2.20 -3.34 -8.92
CA MET A 381 -3.43 -3.48 -9.70
C MET A 381 -4.03 -4.89 -9.54
N VAL A 382 -3.25 -5.93 -9.82
CA VAL A 382 -3.69 -7.34 -9.72
C VAL A 382 -4.10 -7.70 -8.29
N LEU A 383 -3.34 -7.27 -7.27
CA LEU A 383 -3.66 -7.53 -5.87
C LEU A 383 -4.90 -6.75 -5.38
N SER A 384 -5.17 -5.56 -5.92
CA SER A 384 -6.40 -4.81 -5.61
C SER A 384 -7.64 -5.49 -6.21
N LYS A 385 -7.52 -5.98 -7.45
CA LYS A 385 -8.58 -6.73 -8.15
C LYS A 385 -8.85 -8.07 -7.47
N PHE A 386 -7.81 -8.82 -7.09
CA PHE A 386 -7.92 -10.06 -6.30
C PHE A 386 -8.84 -9.89 -5.08
N LYS A 387 -8.64 -8.81 -4.30
CA LYS A 387 -9.43 -8.50 -3.10
C LYS A 387 -10.89 -8.21 -3.44
N ASN A 388 -11.13 -7.36 -4.45
CA ASN A 388 -12.47 -6.99 -4.88
C ASN A 388 -13.25 -8.19 -5.42
N ASP A 389 -12.63 -8.99 -6.28
CA ASP A 389 -13.24 -10.19 -6.88
C ASP A 389 -13.55 -11.24 -5.81
N LEU A 390 -12.61 -11.48 -4.87
CA LEU A 390 -12.82 -12.40 -3.74
C LEU A 390 -13.93 -11.92 -2.80
N GLU A 391 -13.98 -10.63 -2.44
CA GLU A 391 -15.09 -10.07 -1.66
C GLU A 391 -16.43 -10.22 -2.40
N GLN A 392 -16.46 -10.04 -3.72
CA GLN A 392 -17.68 -10.16 -4.52
C GLN A 392 -18.20 -11.61 -4.55
N LEU A 393 -17.34 -12.61 -4.78
CA LEU A 393 -17.73 -14.03 -4.77
C LEU A 393 -18.22 -14.49 -3.38
N LEU A 394 -17.57 -14.02 -2.31
CA LEU A 394 -18.01 -14.31 -0.94
C LEU A 394 -19.36 -13.66 -0.61
N ARG A 395 -19.67 -12.48 -1.18
CA ARG A 395 -20.99 -11.85 -1.06
C ARG A 395 -22.08 -12.57 -1.88
N SER A 396 -21.73 -13.29 -2.94
CA SER A 396 -22.69 -14.11 -3.71
C SER A 396 -22.98 -15.49 -3.09
N GLY A 397 -22.28 -15.86 -2.02
CA GLY A 397 -22.47 -17.15 -1.34
C GLY A 397 -21.72 -18.33 -1.98
N GLU A 398 -20.65 -18.06 -2.73
CA GLU A 398 -19.75 -19.12 -3.18
C GLU A 398 -18.83 -19.63 -2.06
N ARG A 399 -18.30 -20.85 -2.25
CA ARG A 399 -17.46 -21.54 -1.25
C ARG A 399 -16.09 -20.90 -1.11
N PHE A 400 -15.69 -20.56 0.12
CA PHE A 400 -14.46 -19.82 0.42
C PHE A 400 -13.22 -20.38 -0.29
N ALA A 401 -12.86 -21.66 -0.08
CA ALA A 401 -11.64 -22.22 -0.66
C ALA A 401 -11.72 -22.43 -2.19
N ALA A 402 -12.91 -22.45 -2.79
CA ALA A 402 -13.06 -22.51 -4.24
C ALA A 402 -12.84 -21.12 -4.87
N SER A 403 -13.54 -20.10 -4.34
CA SER A 403 -13.41 -18.71 -4.78
C SER A 403 -11.99 -18.18 -4.59
N ALA A 404 -11.34 -18.48 -3.45
CA ALA A 404 -9.95 -18.08 -3.20
C ALA A 404 -8.96 -18.67 -4.23
N ARG A 405 -9.09 -19.97 -4.55
CA ARG A 405 -8.25 -20.62 -5.59
C ARG A 405 -8.52 -20.06 -6.99
N HIS A 406 -9.79 -19.83 -7.33
CA HIS A 406 -10.18 -19.25 -8.62
C HIS A 406 -9.61 -17.84 -8.80
N CYS A 407 -9.80 -16.95 -7.81
CA CYS A 407 -9.24 -15.60 -7.84
C CYS A 407 -7.70 -15.62 -7.88
N ALA A 408 -7.04 -16.47 -7.09
CA ALA A 408 -5.58 -16.59 -7.12
C ALA A 408 -5.05 -17.02 -8.50
N GLN A 409 -5.69 -18.00 -9.14
CA GLN A 409 -5.34 -18.45 -10.50
C GLN A 409 -5.58 -17.34 -11.54
N SER A 410 -6.72 -16.64 -11.47
CA SER A 410 -7.03 -15.51 -12.35
C SER A 410 -6.01 -14.39 -12.22
N SER A 411 -5.66 -14.00 -10.99
CA SER A 411 -4.65 -12.99 -10.71
C SER A 411 -3.25 -13.39 -11.20
N SER A 412 -2.87 -14.67 -11.07
CA SER A 412 -1.63 -15.17 -11.67
C SER A 412 -1.64 -15.05 -13.20
N VAL A 413 -2.70 -15.48 -13.88
CA VAL A 413 -2.81 -15.38 -15.35
C VAL A 413 -2.77 -13.93 -15.85
N GLU A 414 -3.38 -13.00 -15.12
CA GLU A 414 -3.38 -11.56 -15.43
C GLU A 414 -2.00 -10.92 -15.19
N PHE A 415 -1.30 -11.30 -14.11
CA PHE A 415 0.09 -10.88 -13.90
C PHE A 415 1.03 -11.42 -14.99
N GLU A 416 0.89 -12.69 -15.40
CA GLU A 416 1.66 -13.25 -16.53
C GLU A 416 1.34 -12.55 -17.86
N ALA A 417 0.11 -12.05 -18.06
CA ALA A 417 -0.25 -11.27 -19.23
C ALA A 417 0.43 -9.89 -19.22
N GLY A 418 0.33 -9.16 -18.10
CA GLY A 418 0.99 -7.85 -17.94
C GLY A 418 2.52 -7.94 -17.98
N TRP A 419 3.11 -9.01 -17.43
CA TRP A 419 4.55 -9.27 -17.52
C TRP A 419 5.00 -9.39 -18.98
N ARG A 420 4.33 -10.24 -19.79
CA ARG A 420 4.70 -10.44 -21.20
C ARG A 420 4.55 -9.19 -22.08
N ASP A 421 3.67 -8.26 -21.69
CA ASP A 421 3.49 -6.93 -22.32
C ASP A 421 4.57 -5.90 -21.89
N ALA A 422 5.32 -6.20 -20.82
CA ALA A 422 6.41 -5.40 -20.28
C ALA A 422 7.83 -5.93 -20.62
N VAL A 423 7.97 -7.15 -21.16
CA VAL A 423 9.27 -7.73 -21.56
C VAL A 423 9.92 -6.91 -22.70
N VAL A 424 11.17 -6.51 -22.50
CA VAL A 424 12.00 -5.78 -23.47
C VAL A 424 12.93 -6.75 -24.22
N LYS A 425 13.01 -6.66 -25.55
CA LYS A 425 13.81 -7.56 -26.42
C LYS A 425 15.30 -7.64 -26.03
N HIS A 426 15.82 -6.58 -25.43
CA HIS A 426 17.25 -6.35 -25.18
C HIS A 426 17.71 -6.69 -23.75
N ALA A 427 16.80 -7.15 -22.88
CA ALA A 427 17.05 -7.29 -21.45
C ALA A 427 16.45 -8.57 -20.84
N ASP A 428 17.31 -9.44 -20.29
CA ASP A 428 16.93 -10.63 -19.53
C ASP A 428 16.53 -10.28 -18.08
N TRP A 429 15.52 -9.43 -17.91
CA TRP A 429 14.98 -9.07 -16.58
C TRP A 429 14.15 -10.21 -15.98
N ASP A 430 14.39 -10.58 -14.72
CA ASP A 430 13.74 -11.73 -14.07
C ASP A 430 12.45 -11.37 -13.30
N ALA A 431 11.37 -12.08 -13.58
CA ALA A 431 10.09 -11.99 -12.90
C ALA A 431 10.04 -12.65 -11.51
N THR A 432 10.92 -13.63 -11.23
CA THR A 432 10.68 -14.61 -10.14
C THR A 432 10.42 -13.95 -8.79
N ASN A 433 11.20 -12.92 -8.44
CA ASN A 433 11.05 -12.17 -7.20
C ASN A 433 9.64 -11.52 -7.10
N SER A 434 9.22 -10.79 -8.13
CA SER A 434 7.91 -10.11 -8.16
C SER A 434 6.73 -11.09 -8.24
N ARG A 435 6.90 -12.24 -8.91
CA ARG A 435 5.93 -13.34 -8.93
C ARG A 435 5.75 -13.96 -7.54
N ASN A 436 6.87 -14.21 -6.84
CA ASN A 436 6.86 -14.75 -5.48
C ASN A 436 6.25 -13.75 -4.48
N LYS A 437 6.55 -12.45 -4.62
CA LYS A 437 5.90 -11.36 -3.85
C LYS A 437 4.38 -11.34 -4.05
N LEU A 438 3.89 -11.52 -5.28
CA LEU A 438 2.45 -11.59 -5.58
C LEU A 438 1.82 -12.81 -4.91
N GLN A 439 2.40 -13.99 -5.08
CA GLN A 439 1.88 -15.23 -4.48
C GLN A 439 1.82 -15.11 -2.95
N GLN A 440 2.90 -14.65 -2.31
CA GLN A 440 2.94 -14.42 -0.86
C GLN A 440 1.89 -13.40 -0.41
N SER A 441 1.67 -12.32 -1.16
CA SER A 441 0.66 -11.30 -0.85
C SER A 441 -0.78 -11.84 -0.96
N VAL A 442 -1.04 -12.70 -1.94
CA VAL A 442 -2.31 -13.41 -2.13
C VAL A 442 -2.55 -14.44 -1.01
N GLU A 443 -1.53 -15.23 -0.66
CA GLU A 443 -1.60 -16.22 0.43
C GLU A 443 -1.82 -15.56 1.79
N VAL A 444 -1.07 -14.51 2.12
CA VAL A 444 -1.23 -13.75 3.37
C VAL A 444 -2.62 -13.12 3.47
N HIS A 445 -3.12 -12.48 2.40
CA HIS A 445 -4.47 -11.92 2.42
C HIS A 445 -5.55 -12.99 2.58
N THR A 446 -5.40 -14.13 1.88
CA THR A 446 -6.31 -15.28 2.00
C THR A 446 -6.30 -15.87 3.41
N ALA A 447 -5.13 -15.96 4.05
CA ALA A 447 -5.01 -16.45 5.43
C ALA A 447 -5.69 -15.50 6.44
N CYS A 448 -5.46 -14.19 6.34
CA CYS A 448 -6.13 -13.19 7.19
C CYS A 448 -7.65 -13.21 7.01
N LEU A 449 -8.14 -13.29 5.77
CA LEU A 449 -9.57 -13.32 5.48
C LEU A 449 -10.22 -14.65 5.93
N ARG A 450 -9.49 -15.77 5.82
CA ARG A 450 -9.92 -17.09 6.36
C ARG A 450 -10.15 -16.98 7.86
N ILE A 451 -9.21 -16.44 8.63
CA ILE A 451 -9.33 -16.28 10.09
C ILE A 451 -10.56 -15.43 10.44
N ALA A 452 -10.71 -14.25 9.83
CA ALA A 452 -11.85 -13.37 10.08
C ALA A 452 -13.21 -14.03 9.77
N LYS A 453 -13.29 -14.85 8.71
CA LYS A 453 -14.51 -15.60 8.37
C LYS A 453 -14.78 -16.79 9.31
N LEU A 454 -13.74 -17.43 9.83
CA LEU A 454 -13.88 -18.48 10.85
C LEU A 454 -14.39 -17.91 12.19
N ASP A 455 -13.94 -16.71 12.59
CA ASP A 455 -14.44 -16.04 13.79
C ASP A 455 -15.91 -15.61 13.63
N GLU A 456 -16.30 -15.09 12.46
CA GLU A 456 -17.70 -14.77 12.12
C GLU A 456 -18.60 -16.03 12.14
N LEU A 457 -18.10 -17.15 11.59
CA LEU A 457 -18.78 -18.45 11.61
C LEU A 457 -18.93 -18.99 13.04
N LYS A 458 -17.85 -18.95 13.84
CA LYS A 458 -17.84 -19.35 15.26
C LYS A 458 -18.86 -18.55 16.05
N ALA A 459 -18.80 -17.21 16.01
CA ALA A 459 -19.74 -16.33 16.70
C ALA A 459 -21.20 -16.57 16.27
N THR A 460 -21.44 -16.91 14.99
CA THR A 460 -22.76 -17.28 14.48
C THR A 460 -23.28 -18.59 15.08
N TYR A 461 -22.44 -19.62 15.22
CA TYR A 461 -22.84 -20.89 15.84
C TYR A 461 -22.93 -20.83 17.37
N GLU A 462 -22.04 -20.06 18.02
CA GLU A 462 -22.16 -19.72 19.44
C GLU A 462 -23.49 -19.03 19.75
N LYS A 463 -23.90 -18.04 18.93
CA LYS A 463 -25.20 -17.38 19.08
C LYS A 463 -26.37 -18.36 18.86
N LYS A 464 -26.33 -19.21 17.82
CA LYS A 464 -27.37 -20.24 17.60
C LYS A 464 -27.52 -21.16 18.82
N LEU A 465 -26.41 -21.56 19.44
CA LEU A 465 -26.42 -22.38 20.67
C LEU A 465 -26.95 -21.60 21.89
N LEU A 466 -26.58 -20.32 22.03
CA LEU A 466 -27.11 -19.45 23.08
C LEU A 466 -28.64 -19.34 22.98
N ASP A 467 -29.15 -19.04 21.79
CA ASP A 467 -30.58 -18.88 21.53
C ASP A 467 -31.35 -20.22 21.74
N ALA A 468 -30.80 -21.34 21.26
CA ALA A 468 -31.42 -22.66 21.37
C ALA A 468 -31.37 -23.27 22.78
N LEU A 469 -30.30 -23.05 23.55
CA LEU A 469 -30.14 -23.64 24.89
C LEU A 469 -30.73 -22.77 26.00
N SER A 470 -30.60 -21.45 25.94
CA SER A 470 -30.79 -20.60 27.12
C SER A 470 -32.24 -20.55 27.62
N GLY A 471 -33.21 -20.26 26.74
CA GLY A 471 -34.63 -20.19 27.09
C GLY A 471 -35.19 -21.53 27.58
N PRO A 472 -35.02 -22.64 26.83
CA PRO A 472 -35.50 -23.95 27.28
C PRO A 472 -34.80 -24.46 28.54
N ALA A 473 -33.49 -24.23 28.72
CA ALA A 473 -32.81 -24.59 29.97
C ALA A 473 -33.33 -23.78 31.17
N GLN A 474 -33.62 -22.48 30.98
CA GLN A 474 -34.25 -21.66 32.02
C GLN A 474 -35.61 -22.23 32.40
N SER A 475 -36.51 -22.48 31.44
CA SER A 475 -37.85 -23.00 31.70
C SER A 475 -37.84 -24.38 32.41
N ILE A 476 -36.91 -25.27 32.06
CA ILE A 476 -36.76 -26.58 32.72
C ILE A 476 -36.20 -26.45 34.16
N LEU A 477 -35.44 -25.38 34.45
CA LEU A 477 -35.00 -25.07 35.83
C LEU A 477 -36.10 -24.39 36.65
N GLU A 478 -36.91 -23.52 36.05
CA GLU A 478 -38.07 -22.88 36.68
C GLU A 478 -39.11 -23.90 37.16
N THR A 479 -39.37 -24.95 36.37
CA THR A 479 -40.30 -26.02 36.76
C THR A 479 -39.75 -26.83 37.94
N GLY A 480 -38.44 -27.13 37.95
CA GLY A 480 -37.75 -27.70 39.10
C GLY A 480 -38.19 -29.12 39.46
N GLU A 481 -38.55 -29.91 38.46
CA GLU A 481 -38.92 -31.31 38.61
C GLU A 481 -37.67 -32.18 38.85
N ARG A 482 -37.85 -33.41 39.37
CA ARG A 482 -36.70 -34.30 39.65
C ARG A 482 -35.91 -34.61 38.37
N ASP A 483 -36.61 -34.71 37.24
CA ASP A 483 -36.04 -35.06 35.95
C ASP A 483 -35.58 -33.84 35.14
N SER A 484 -35.64 -32.62 35.70
CA SER A 484 -35.22 -31.38 35.02
C SER A 484 -33.80 -31.51 34.44
N TRP A 485 -32.85 -32.04 35.21
CA TRP A 485 -31.48 -32.28 34.70
C TRP A 485 -31.41 -33.36 33.62
N ALA A 486 -32.22 -34.41 33.67
CA ALA A 486 -32.29 -35.44 32.63
C ALA A 486 -32.92 -34.90 31.32
N SER A 487 -33.80 -33.92 31.41
CA SER A 487 -34.34 -33.18 30.26
C SER A 487 -33.32 -32.17 29.71
N ILE A 488 -32.62 -31.42 30.57
CA ILE A 488 -31.52 -30.53 30.18
C ILE A 488 -30.40 -31.31 29.47
N ARG A 489 -30.01 -32.50 29.95
CA ARG A 489 -29.01 -33.36 29.26
C ARG A 489 -29.45 -33.80 27.86
N ARG A 490 -30.74 -34.13 27.69
CA ARG A 490 -31.30 -34.53 26.38
C ARG A 490 -31.33 -33.36 25.40
N LEU A 491 -31.74 -32.18 25.86
CA LEU A 491 -31.66 -30.93 25.09
C LEU A 491 -30.20 -30.62 24.72
N TYR A 492 -29.32 -30.51 25.72
CA TYR A 492 -27.90 -30.19 25.56
C TYR A 492 -27.22 -31.10 24.54
N ARG A 493 -27.38 -32.43 24.66
CA ARG A 493 -26.79 -33.38 23.70
C ARG A 493 -27.37 -33.21 22.29
N ARG A 494 -28.67 -32.99 22.15
CA ARG A 494 -29.32 -32.83 20.83
C ARG A 494 -28.85 -31.56 20.12
N GLU A 495 -28.95 -30.40 20.78
CA GLU A 495 -28.58 -29.12 20.14
C GLU A 495 -27.06 -29.02 19.93
N THR A 496 -26.25 -29.49 20.88
CA THR A 496 -24.78 -29.40 20.77
C THR A 496 -24.25 -30.30 19.67
N GLU A 497 -24.68 -31.56 19.56
CA GLU A 497 -24.19 -32.44 18.49
C GLU A 497 -24.77 -32.05 17.11
N HIS A 498 -26.00 -31.52 17.04
CA HIS A 498 -26.54 -30.95 15.80
C HIS A 498 -25.76 -29.71 15.34
N ALA A 499 -25.42 -28.80 16.27
CA ALA A 499 -24.58 -27.64 15.99
C ALA A 499 -23.16 -28.06 15.60
N ILE A 500 -22.57 -29.07 16.24
CA ILE A 500 -21.22 -29.57 15.91
C ILE A 500 -21.19 -30.22 14.53
N LEU A 501 -22.19 -31.02 14.14
CA LEU A 501 -22.27 -31.59 12.79
C LEU A 501 -22.36 -30.48 11.73
N THR A 502 -23.34 -29.59 11.86
CA THR A 502 -23.53 -28.49 10.89
C THR A 502 -22.36 -27.49 10.86
N PHE A 503 -21.69 -27.26 11.99
CA PHE A 503 -20.46 -26.48 12.05
C PHE A 503 -19.27 -27.22 11.40
N SER A 504 -19.09 -28.51 11.65
CA SER A 504 -18.05 -29.33 11.03
C SER A 504 -18.20 -29.40 9.50
N ASP A 505 -19.44 -29.55 9.01
CA ASP A 505 -19.75 -29.47 7.57
C ASP A 505 -19.38 -28.08 7.02
N SER A 506 -19.68 -27.00 7.76
CA SER A 506 -19.31 -25.63 7.39
C SER A 506 -17.79 -25.40 7.39
N LEU A 507 -17.05 -25.97 8.35
CA LEU A 507 -15.59 -25.85 8.44
C LEU A 507 -14.86 -26.56 7.29
N SER A 508 -15.44 -27.63 6.73
CA SER A 508 -14.85 -28.36 5.59
C SER A 508 -14.60 -27.48 4.35
N GLU A 509 -15.35 -26.37 4.22
CA GLU A 509 -15.25 -25.41 3.13
C GLU A 509 -13.96 -24.55 3.16
N TYR A 510 -13.30 -24.46 4.32
CA TYR A 510 -12.17 -23.55 4.55
C TYR A 510 -10.80 -24.22 4.38
N GLU A 511 -10.78 -25.54 4.13
CA GLU A 511 -9.59 -26.38 3.94
C GLU A 511 -8.59 -26.22 5.11
N LEU A 512 -9.06 -26.52 6.33
CA LEU A 512 -8.31 -26.39 7.59
C LEU A 512 -7.54 -27.67 7.97
N ASP A 513 -6.49 -27.48 8.77
CA ASP A 513 -5.80 -28.57 9.46
C ASP A 513 -6.73 -29.33 10.42
N GLN A 514 -6.46 -30.63 10.55
CA GLN A 514 -7.25 -31.53 11.39
C GLN A 514 -7.13 -31.21 12.90
N THR A 515 -6.06 -30.53 13.31
CA THR A 515 -5.88 -30.02 14.68
C THR A 515 -6.79 -28.83 14.96
N THR A 516 -6.70 -27.76 14.16
CA THR A 516 -7.46 -26.52 14.35
C THR A 516 -8.97 -26.74 14.24
N SER A 517 -9.42 -27.60 13.32
CA SER A 517 -10.84 -27.96 13.19
C SER A 517 -11.36 -28.71 14.42
N VAL A 518 -10.56 -29.60 15.03
CA VAL A 518 -10.91 -30.25 16.31
C VAL A 518 -10.92 -29.27 17.47
N GLU A 519 -9.96 -28.34 17.54
CA GLU A 519 -9.90 -27.30 18.57
C GLU A 519 -11.15 -26.40 18.54
N MET A 520 -11.54 -25.88 17.36
CA MET A 520 -12.76 -25.06 17.22
C MET A 520 -14.03 -25.82 17.62
N VAL A 521 -14.12 -27.13 17.34
CA VAL A 521 -15.25 -27.98 17.76
C VAL A 521 -15.26 -28.21 19.28
N LEU A 522 -14.09 -28.31 19.92
CA LEU A 522 -13.98 -28.39 21.39
C LEU A 522 -14.37 -27.07 22.06
N GLU A 523 -13.95 -25.92 21.52
CA GLU A 523 -14.37 -24.60 21.98
C GLU A 523 -15.90 -24.44 21.91
N LEU A 524 -16.52 -24.80 20.78
CA LEU A 524 -17.98 -24.70 20.61
C LEU A 524 -18.73 -25.59 21.61
N ARG A 525 -18.20 -26.80 21.91
CA ARG A 525 -18.76 -27.69 22.93
C ARG A 525 -18.63 -27.12 24.35
N GLU A 526 -17.51 -26.48 24.68
CA GLU A 526 -17.33 -25.82 25.99
C GLU A 526 -18.15 -24.51 26.08
N HIS A 527 -18.39 -23.79 24.98
CA HIS A 527 -19.33 -22.68 24.93
C HIS A 527 -20.76 -23.13 25.26
N ALA A 528 -21.20 -24.26 24.69
CA ALA A 528 -22.48 -24.86 25.01
C ALA A 528 -22.57 -25.25 26.50
N ARG A 529 -21.51 -25.86 27.07
CA ARG A 529 -21.43 -26.14 28.52
C ARG A 529 -21.54 -24.85 29.34
N CYS A 530 -20.74 -23.84 29.01
CA CYS A 530 -20.71 -22.55 29.69
C CYS A 530 -22.07 -21.84 29.67
N THR A 531 -22.80 -21.91 28.56
CA THR A 531 -24.15 -21.35 28.41
C THR A 531 -25.12 -21.98 29.41
N VAL A 532 -25.18 -23.32 29.48
CA VAL A 532 -26.06 -24.04 30.43
C VAL A 532 -25.65 -23.77 31.87
N VAL A 533 -24.35 -23.78 32.19
CA VAL A 533 -23.83 -23.48 33.54
C VAL A 533 -24.14 -22.04 33.96
N LYS A 534 -24.01 -21.06 33.04
CA LYS A 534 -24.35 -19.66 33.28
C LYS A 534 -25.83 -19.50 33.60
N LYS A 535 -26.72 -20.07 32.79
CA LYS A 535 -28.18 -20.02 33.03
C LYS A 535 -28.57 -20.74 34.33
N ALA A 536 -27.90 -21.84 34.67
CA ALA A 536 -28.09 -22.51 35.95
C ALA A 536 -27.65 -21.66 37.16
N ARG A 537 -26.56 -20.87 37.03
CA ARG A 537 -26.14 -19.90 38.06
C ARG A 537 -27.09 -18.72 38.20
N GLU A 538 -27.62 -18.20 37.09
CA GLU A 538 -28.62 -17.13 37.09
C GLU A 538 -29.91 -17.56 37.84
N GLU A 539 -30.45 -18.75 37.56
CA GLU A 539 -31.62 -19.26 38.29
C GLU A 539 -31.31 -19.69 39.73
N ALA A 540 -30.13 -20.25 40.00
CA ALA A 540 -29.69 -20.54 41.37
C ALA A 540 -29.55 -19.27 42.23
N GLY A 541 -29.25 -18.11 41.64
CA GLY A 541 -29.31 -16.82 42.33
C GLY A 541 -30.74 -16.41 42.73
N ASN A 542 -31.73 -16.75 41.89
CA ASN A 542 -33.14 -16.46 42.12
C ASN A 542 -33.87 -17.50 43.00
N ILE A 543 -33.18 -18.55 43.47
CA ILE A 543 -33.74 -19.70 44.19
C ILE A 543 -34.74 -19.32 45.31
N LEU A 544 -34.47 -18.30 46.11
CA LEU A 544 -35.37 -17.90 47.21
C LEU A 544 -36.74 -17.43 46.70
N ILE A 545 -36.77 -16.72 45.57
CA ILE A 545 -38.02 -16.25 44.94
C ILE A 545 -38.76 -17.45 44.34
N ARG A 546 -38.04 -18.33 43.63
CA ARG A 546 -38.61 -19.55 43.03
C ARG A 546 -39.17 -20.50 44.12
N MET A 547 -38.49 -20.64 45.25
CA MET A 547 -38.93 -21.40 46.43
C MET A 547 -40.18 -20.79 47.08
N LYS A 548 -40.26 -19.47 47.25
CA LYS A 548 -41.48 -18.79 47.70
C LYS A 548 -42.64 -19.04 46.75
N GLY A 549 -42.41 -18.94 45.44
CA GLY A 549 -43.39 -19.25 44.41
C GLY A 549 -43.92 -20.68 44.53
N ARG A 550 -43.02 -21.67 44.58
CA ARG A 550 -43.40 -23.09 44.75
C ARG A 550 -44.10 -23.38 46.08
N PHE A 551 -43.63 -22.80 47.18
CA PHE A 551 -44.31 -22.87 48.48
C PHE A 551 -45.73 -22.33 48.39
N SER A 552 -45.92 -21.12 47.86
CA SER A 552 -47.25 -20.52 47.69
C SER A 552 -48.15 -21.37 46.79
N THR A 553 -47.65 -21.90 45.67
CA THR A 553 -48.48 -22.78 44.81
C THR A 553 -49.00 -24.02 45.54
N VAL A 554 -48.19 -24.68 46.38
CA VAL A 554 -48.59 -25.89 47.12
C VAL A 554 -49.38 -25.57 48.40
N PHE A 555 -49.11 -24.43 49.03
CA PHE A 555 -49.72 -24.02 50.30
C PHE A 555 -51.09 -23.36 50.10
N SER A 556 -51.20 -22.39 49.18
CA SER A 556 -52.43 -21.58 49.00
C SER A 556 -53.38 -22.12 47.93
N HIS A 557 -53.11 -23.27 47.32
CA HIS A 557 -54.01 -23.93 46.38
C HIS A 557 -54.23 -25.40 46.79
N ASP A 558 -55.32 -25.98 46.31
CA ASP A 558 -55.62 -27.40 46.43
C ASP A 558 -55.01 -28.23 45.28
N LYS A 559 -55.46 -29.48 45.13
CA LYS A 559 -54.94 -30.40 44.10
C LYS A 559 -55.44 -30.09 42.69
N ASP A 560 -56.52 -29.31 42.59
CA ASP A 560 -57.16 -28.91 41.33
C ASP A 560 -56.75 -27.46 40.95
N LEU A 561 -55.70 -26.94 41.60
CA LEU A 561 -55.13 -25.59 41.45
C LEU A 561 -56.08 -24.46 41.85
N MET A 562 -57.16 -24.74 42.58
CA MET A 562 -58.08 -23.72 43.08
C MET A 562 -57.56 -23.11 44.40
N PRO A 563 -57.77 -21.80 44.66
CA PRO A 563 -57.33 -21.16 45.91
C PRO A 563 -57.94 -21.82 47.15
N ARG A 564 -57.09 -22.29 48.07
CA ARG A 564 -57.49 -23.10 49.23
C ARG A 564 -58.24 -22.26 50.26
N THR A 565 -59.48 -22.66 50.56
CA THR A 565 -60.26 -22.15 51.69
C THR A 565 -59.95 -22.95 52.95
N TRP A 566 -59.34 -22.34 53.98
CA TRP A 566 -58.93 -23.00 55.23
C TRP A 566 -60.12 -23.56 56.02
N THR A 567 -60.46 -24.83 55.80
CA THR A 567 -61.57 -25.50 56.50
C THR A 567 -61.12 -26.11 57.83
N ALA A 568 -62.06 -26.40 58.72
CA ALA A 568 -61.77 -26.94 60.06
C ALA A 568 -61.19 -28.37 60.08
N ASN A 569 -61.13 -29.05 58.93
CA ASN A 569 -60.67 -30.44 58.80
C ASN A 569 -59.27 -30.58 58.17
N GLU A 570 -58.64 -29.48 57.76
CA GLU A 570 -57.32 -29.52 57.10
C GLU A 570 -56.17 -29.43 58.11
N ASP A 571 -55.20 -30.35 58.00
CA ASP A 571 -53.94 -30.28 58.74
C ASP A 571 -52.97 -29.30 58.06
N ILE A 572 -52.97 -28.06 58.55
CA ILE A 572 -52.06 -27.00 58.09
C ILE A 572 -50.59 -27.39 58.31
N HIS A 573 -50.24 -28.20 59.33
CA HIS A 573 -48.86 -28.64 59.54
C HIS A 573 -48.41 -29.67 58.49
N ALA A 574 -49.28 -30.61 58.10
CA ALA A 574 -49.01 -31.53 57.00
C ALA A 574 -48.84 -30.77 55.67
N ILE A 575 -49.76 -29.88 55.33
CA ILE A 575 -49.70 -29.04 54.11
C ILE A 575 -48.44 -28.15 54.12
N THR A 576 -48.10 -27.57 55.27
CA THR A 576 -46.86 -26.78 55.44
C THR A 576 -45.61 -27.65 55.24
N ARG A 577 -45.60 -28.90 55.73
CA ARG A 577 -44.47 -29.83 55.53
C ARG A 577 -44.33 -30.23 54.07
N GLU A 578 -45.44 -30.49 53.36
CA GLU A 578 -45.44 -30.81 51.93
C GLU A 578 -44.95 -29.62 51.08
N ALA A 579 -45.47 -28.42 51.30
CA ALA A 579 -45.03 -27.21 50.61
C ALA A 579 -43.54 -26.87 50.89
N ARG A 580 -43.07 -27.07 52.14
CA ARG A 580 -41.65 -26.93 52.51
C ARG A 580 -40.76 -27.99 51.86
N LEU A 581 -41.23 -29.23 51.72
CA LEU A 581 -40.54 -30.31 51.04
C LEU A 581 -40.47 -30.09 49.52
N ALA A 582 -41.52 -29.54 48.90
CA ALA A 582 -41.51 -29.13 47.49
C ALA A 582 -40.46 -28.03 47.24
N ALA A 583 -40.37 -27.03 48.13
CA ALA A 583 -39.35 -25.99 48.05
C ALA A 583 -37.91 -26.53 48.27
N LEU A 584 -37.70 -27.55 49.12
CA LEU A 584 -36.39 -28.20 49.25
C LEU A 584 -35.99 -29.02 48.02
N ARG A 585 -36.93 -29.67 47.32
CA ARG A 585 -36.62 -30.36 46.05
C ARG A 585 -36.14 -29.38 44.98
N LEU A 586 -36.76 -28.20 44.90
CA LEU A 586 -36.29 -27.12 44.03
C LEU A 586 -34.85 -26.69 44.38
N MET A 587 -34.55 -26.53 45.68
CA MET A 587 -33.18 -26.26 46.14
C MET A 587 -32.21 -27.40 45.77
N SER A 588 -32.60 -28.68 45.89
CA SER A 588 -31.74 -29.82 45.52
C SER A 588 -31.47 -29.89 44.01
N VAL A 589 -32.44 -29.50 43.18
CA VAL A 589 -32.26 -29.33 41.72
C VAL A 589 -31.28 -28.18 41.43
N MET A 590 -31.41 -27.02 42.07
CA MET A 590 -30.57 -25.83 41.81
C MET A 590 -29.22 -25.79 42.57
N ALA A 591 -28.91 -26.75 43.44
CA ALA A 591 -27.65 -26.75 44.21
C ALA A 591 -26.40 -27.12 43.38
N ALA A 592 -26.55 -27.91 42.32
CA ALA A 592 -25.46 -28.44 41.51
C ALA A 592 -25.85 -28.74 40.06
N VAL A 593 -24.90 -28.61 39.13
CA VAL A 593 -25.03 -28.96 37.71
C VAL A 593 -24.84 -30.47 37.53
N ARG A 594 -25.81 -31.16 36.92
CA ARG A 594 -25.82 -32.63 36.76
C ARG A 594 -25.72 -33.10 35.30
N LEU A 595 -24.80 -32.50 34.53
CA LEU A 595 -24.60 -32.82 33.11
C LEU A 595 -23.90 -34.18 32.89
N ASP A 596 -22.96 -34.58 33.76
CA ASP A 596 -22.11 -35.77 33.57
C ASP A 596 -22.73 -37.10 34.05
N ASP A 597 -24.01 -37.11 34.46
CA ASP A 597 -24.76 -38.26 35.02
C ASP A 597 -24.13 -38.98 36.23
N LYS A 598 -23.28 -38.26 36.97
CA LYS A 598 -22.72 -38.70 38.25
C LYS A 598 -23.80 -38.61 39.34
N PRO A 599 -24.02 -39.66 40.15
CA PRO A 599 -25.00 -39.63 41.24
C PRO A 599 -24.52 -38.75 42.40
N ASP A 600 -25.43 -38.03 43.05
CA ASP A 600 -25.13 -37.15 44.18
C ASP A 600 -26.14 -37.30 45.33
N LYS A 601 -25.65 -37.19 46.58
CA LYS A 601 -26.49 -37.32 47.79
C LYS A 601 -27.20 -36.03 48.24
N ILE A 602 -27.22 -34.96 47.42
CA ILE A 602 -27.65 -33.61 47.86
C ILE A 602 -29.12 -33.57 48.32
N ASP A 603 -30.05 -34.18 47.57
CA ASP A 603 -31.48 -34.20 47.96
C ASP A 603 -31.69 -34.84 49.35
N ARG A 604 -31.06 -36.00 49.60
CA ARG A 604 -31.11 -36.67 50.91
C ARG A 604 -30.48 -35.82 52.02
N ALA A 605 -29.30 -35.23 51.76
CA ALA A 605 -28.60 -34.39 52.73
C ALA A 605 -29.40 -33.14 53.13
N LEU A 606 -30.08 -32.50 52.16
CA LEU A 606 -30.97 -31.37 52.43
C LEU A 606 -32.22 -31.80 53.23
N MET A 607 -32.90 -32.88 52.84
CA MET A 607 -34.12 -33.31 53.53
C MET A 607 -33.85 -33.68 55.00
N VAL A 608 -32.83 -34.52 55.26
CA VAL A 608 -32.48 -35.00 56.61
C VAL A 608 -32.05 -33.85 57.53
N SER A 609 -31.29 -32.86 57.01
CA SER A 609 -30.76 -31.77 57.84
C SER A 609 -31.69 -30.55 57.97
N LEU A 610 -32.62 -30.32 57.04
CA LEU A 610 -33.40 -29.07 56.96
C LEU A 610 -34.90 -29.22 57.23
N LEU A 611 -35.50 -30.36 56.86
CA LEU A 611 -36.93 -30.61 57.01
C LEU A 611 -37.25 -31.22 58.38
N ASP A 612 -36.59 -32.34 58.73
CA ASP A 612 -36.95 -33.18 59.88
C ASP A 612 -36.32 -32.74 61.23
N GLY A 613 -35.81 -31.51 61.28
CA GLY A 613 -35.97 -30.67 62.47
C GLY A 613 -35.20 -31.03 63.75
N GLY A 614 -33.97 -31.56 63.67
CA GLY A 614 -33.15 -31.70 64.89
C GLY A 614 -31.64 -31.92 64.68
N PRO A 615 -30.77 -31.33 65.52
CA PRO A 615 -29.31 -31.51 65.45
C PRO A 615 -28.84 -32.94 65.79
N LEU A 616 -29.77 -33.84 66.15
CA LEU A 616 -29.53 -35.26 66.44
C LEU A 616 -29.99 -36.21 65.31
N CYS A 617 -30.70 -35.73 64.27
CA CYS A 617 -31.25 -36.62 63.23
C CYS A 617 -30.18 -37.28 62.36
N TRP A 618 -29.16 -36.52 61.90
CA TRP A 618 -28.08 -37.07 61.07
C TRP A 618 -27.27 -38.17 61.80
N LYS A 619 -27.20 -38.15 63.14
CA LYS A 619 -26.57 -39.20 63.94
C LYS A 619 -27.32 -40.55 63.93
N ARG A 620 -28.52 -40.60 63.33
CA ARG A 620 -29.27 -41.85 63.08
C ARG A 620 -29.13 -42.38 61.64
N SER A 621 -28.59 -41.60 60.71
CA SER A 621 -28.32 -42.05 59.34
C SER A 621 -26.90 -42.61 59.21
N ILE A 622 -26.78 -43.88 58.81
CA ILE A 622 -25.50 -44.59 58.68
C ILE A 622 -24.62 -43.99 57.56
N GLU A 623 -25.21 -43.27 56.60
CA GLU A 623 -24.53 -42.74 55.40
C GLU A 623 -23.69 -41.46 55.62
N PHE A 624 -23.84 -40.73 56.74
CA PHE A 624 -23.21 -39.41 56.95
C PHE A 624 -22.39 -39.34 58.25
N THR A 625 -21.08 -39.11 58.13
CA THR A 625 -20.12 -39.09 59.26
C THR A 625 -19.98 -37.73 59.97
N SER A 626 -20.51 -36.65 59.38
CA SER A 626 -20.50 -35.28 59.92
C SER A 626 -21.73 -34.49 59.42
N ASP A 627 -21.96 -33.27 59.91
CA ASP A 627 -23.05 -32.39 59.41
C ASP A 627 -22.80 -32.07 57.93
N PRO A 628 -23.63 -32.57 56.99
CA PRO A 628 -23.40 -32.39 55.56
C PRO A 628 -23.57 -30.94 55.11
N LEU A 629 -24.13 -30.07 55.96
CA LEU A 629 -24.30 -28.63 55.74
C LEU A 629 -23.33 -27.77 56.57
N ALA A 630 -22.25 -28.36 57.09
CA ALA A 630 -21.12 -27.62 57.70
C ALA A 630 -19.93 -27.43 56.74
N SER A 631 -19.90 -28.17 55.62
CA SER A 631 -18.87 -28.03 54.58
C SER A 631 -19.11 -26.83 53.67
N THR A 632 -18.04 -26.24 53.13
CA THR A 632 -18.11 -25.24 52.05
C THR A 632 -18.34 -25.87 50.67
N THR A 633 -18.03 -27.16 50.50
CA THR A 633 -18.18 -27.94 49.26
C THR A 633 -19.00 -29.21 49.45
N TRP A 634 -19.65 -29.68 48.38
CA TRP A 634 -20.32 -30.98 48.35
C TRP A 634 -19.28 -32.10 48.11
N GLN A 635 -19.42 -33.24 48.79
CA GLN A 635 -18.42 -34.32 48.76
C GLN A 635 -18.32 -35.07 47.41
N GLU A 636 -19.37 -35.01 46.58
CA GLU A 636 -19.50 -35.82 45.35
C GLU A 636 -19.63 -34.95 44.07
N VAL A 637 -19.53 -33.61 44.19
CA VAL A 637 -19.71 -32.65 43.09
C VAL A 637 -18.48 -31.76 42.97
N SER A 638 -18.07 -31.44 41.74
CA SER A 638 -16.88 -30.58 41.53
C SER A 638 -17.14 -29.12 41.99
N PRO A 639 -16.08 -28.37 42.36
CA PRO A 639 -16.21 -26.94 42.63
C PRO A 639 -16.66 -26.11 41.41
N LYS A 640 -16.45 -26.59 40.17
CA LYS A 640 -16.92 -25.91 38.95
C LYS A 640 -18.44 -26.06 38.75
N ASP A 641 -18.96 -27.24 39.11
CA ASP A 641 -20.36 -27.66 38.91
C ASP A 641 -21.25 -27.36 40.13
N THR A 642 -20.68 -26.91 41.25
CA THR A 642 -21.43 -26.42 42.42
C THR A 642 -22.07 -25.06 42.10
N LEU A 643 -23.37 -24.92 42.36
CA LEU A 643 -24.14 -23.68 42.16
C LEU A 643 -24.45 -22.98 43.48
N ILE A 644 -24.84 -23.75 44.50
CA ILE A 644 -25.15 -23.26 45.85
C ILE A 644 -24.36 -24.11 46.85
N THR A 645 -23.55 -23.47 47.69
CA THR A 645 -22.78 -24.17 48.73
C THR A 645 -23.69 -24.70 49.85
N PRO A 646 -23.28 -25.73 50.62
CA PRO A 646 -24.09 -26.26 51.72
C PRO A 646 -24.41 -25.20 52.80
N VAL A 647 -23.48 -24.28 53.06
CA VAL A 647 -23.66 -23.14 53.97
C VAL A 647 -24.68 -22.14 53.44
N GLN A 648 -24.66 -21.82 52.14
CA GLN A 648 -25.68 -20.97 51.51
C GLN A 648 -27.06 -21.62 51.57
N CYS A 649 -27.18 -22.94 51.29
CA CYS A 649 -28.45 -23.67 51.44
C CYS A 649 -29.03 -23.52 52.85
N LYS A 650 -28.18 -23.64 53.88
CA LYS A 650 -28.54 -23.47 55.30
C LYS A 650 -28.98 -22.03 55.64
N SER A 651 -28.43 -21.02 54.94
CA SER A 651 -28.82 -19.61 55.07
C SER A 651 -30.14 -19.30 54.37
N ILE A 652 -30.25 -19.66 53.09
CA ILE A 652 -31.46 -19.50 52.25
C ILE A 652 -32.66 -20.19 52.93
N TRP A 653 -32.46 -21.37 53.51
CA TRP A 653 -33.52 -22.08 54.24
C TRP A 653 -34.01 -21.36 55.51
N ARG A 654 -33.12 -20.67 56.24
CA ARG A 654 -33.50 -19.86 57.41
C ARG A 654 -34.33 -18.65 56.98
N GLN A 655 -33.89 -17.94 55.95
CA GLN A 655 -34.60 -16.79 55.39
C GLN A 655 -35.98 -17.21 54.86
N PHE A 656 -36.03 -18.27 54.04
CA PHE A 656 -37.26 -18.87 53.54
C PHE A 656 -38.22 -19.31 54.66
N LYS A 657 -37.72 -19.90 55.77
CA LYS A 657 -38.56 -20.24 56.93
C LYS A 657 -39.19 -19.01 57.57
N ALA A 658 -38.39 -17.99 57.91
CA ALA A 658 -38.88 -16.75 58.52
C ALA A 658 -39.91 -16.03 57.63
N GLU A 659 -39.69 -16.00 56.32
CA GLU A 659 -40.61 -15.35 55.37
C GLU A 659 -41.87 -16.19 55.06
N THR A 660 -41.83 -17.51 55.23
CA THR A 660 -43.01 -18.40 55.12
C THR A 660 -43.77 -18.59 56.44
N GLU A 661 -43.20 -18.19 57.58
CA GLU A 661 -43.88 -18.27 58.87
C GLU A 661 -45.06 -17.29 58.99
N TYR A 662 -44.99 -16.11 58.36
CA TYR A 662 -46.11 -15.16 58.33
C TYR A 662 -47.37 -15.73 57.63
N PRO A 663 -47.34 -16.21 56.37
CA PRO A 663 -48.53 -16.79 55.73
C PRO A 663 -49.02 -18.07 56.40
N VAL A 664 -48.15 -18.87 57.03
CA VAL A 664 -48.55 -20.03 57.83
C VAL A 664 -49.30 -19.61 59.10
N ALA A 665 -48.80 -18.60 59.82
CA ALA A 665 -49.51 -18.04 60.98
C ALA A 665 -50.85 -17.41 60.58
N GLN A 666 -50.90 -16.72 59.44
CA GLN A 666 -52.14 -16.15 58.90
C GLN A 666 -53.17 -17.24 58.57
N ALA A 667 -52.76 -18.37 57.97
CA ALA A 667 -53.63 -19.51 57.70
C ALA A 667 -54.21 -20.13 58.99
N ILE A 668 -53.39 -20.30 60.03
CA ILE A 668 -53.83 -20.80 61.34
C ILE A 668 -54.85 -19.83 61.97
N LEU A 669 -54.56 -18.52 61.95
CA LEU A 669 -55.50 -17.50 62.45
C LEU A 669 -56.81 -17.46 61.66
N MET A 670 -56.78 -17.68 60.35
CA MET A 670 -57.99 -17.80 59.51
C MET A 670 -58.80 -19.05 59.86
N GLN A 671 -58.14 -20.20 60.05
CA GLN A 671 -58.81 -21.44 60.46
C GLN A 671 -59.43 -21.31 61.86
N GLU A 672 -58.73 -20.68 62.80
CA GLU A 672 -59.29 -20.34 64.12
C GLU A 672 -60.47 -19.37 64.04
N ALA A 673 -60.37 -18.31 63.24
CA ALA A 673 -61.46 -17.35 63.05
C ALA A 673 -62.71 -18.02 62.46
N HIS A 674 -62.53 -18.90 61.47
CA HIS A 674 -63.62 -19.68 60.88
C HIS A 674 -64.24 -20.68 61.87
N ARG A 675 -63.40 -21.35 62.68
CA ARG A 675 -63.84 -22.24 63.76
C ARG A 675 -64.61 -21.52 64.87
N ARG A 676 -64.32 -20.24 65.11
CA ARG A 676 -65.07 -19.36 66.04
C ARG A 676 -66.36 -18.81 65.40
N SER A 677 -66.36 -18.48 64.11
CA SER A 677 -67.53 -17.90 63.43
C SER A 677 -68.68 -18.89 63.28
N ASN A 678 -68.39 -20.18 63.15
CA ASN A 678 -69.39 -21.24 62.94
C ASN A 678 -70.36 -21.45 64.13
N ASN A 679 -70.19 -20.72 65.23
CA ASN A 679 -71.03 -20.78 66.43
C ASN A 679 -71.95 -19.55 66.62
N LEU A 680 -71.89 -18.54 65.75
CA LEU A 680 -72.77 -17.36 65.84
C LEU A 680 -74.00 -17.50 64.92
N LEU A 681 -75.13 -17.87 65.51
CA LEU A 681 -76.44 -17.60 64.89
C LEU A 681 -76.74 -16.09 64.88
N PRO A 682 -77.49 -15.58 63.89
CA PRO A 682 -77.90 -14.17 63.87
C PRO A 682 -78.68 -13.75 65.12
N PRO A 683 -78.53 -12.50 65.62
CA PRO A 683 -79.28 -12.02 66.78
C PRO A 683 -80.79 -12.16 66.59
N ALA A 684 -81.52 -12.62 67.61
CA ALA A 684 -82.92 -13.03 67.49
C ALA A 684 -83.87 -11.99 66.86
N TRP A 685 -83.58 -10.68 66.99
CA TRP A 685 -84.35 -9.63 66.32
C TRP A 685 -84.25 -9.70 64.78
N THR A 686 -83.11 -10.11 64.21
CA THR A 686 -82.96 -10.30 62.76
C THR A 686 -83.85 -11.43 62.26
N ILE A 687 -83.94 -12.53 63.02
CA ILE A 687 -84.77 -13.70 62.71
C ILE A 687 -86.26 -13.31 62.78
N LEU A 688 -86.66 -12.52 63.80
CA LEU A 688 -88.02 -12.00 63.94
C LEU A 688 -88.41 -11.07 62.77
N VAL A 689 -87.52 -10.15 62.38
CA VAL A 689 -87.75 -9.24 61.26
C VAL A 689 -87.84 -10.02 59.93
N LEU A 690 -86.99 -11.02 59.72
CA LEU A 690 -87.01 -11.88 58.54
C LEU A 690 -88.32 -12.68 58.43
N ALA A 691 -88.87 -13.13 59.56
CA ALA A 691 -90.12 -13.87 59.62
C ALA A 691 -91.38 -12.99 59.39
N ILE A 692 -91.30 -11.68 59.65
CA ILE A 692 -92.41 -10.73 59.46
C ILE A 692 -92.42 -10.14 58.04
N LEU A 693 -91.25 -9.77 57.49
CA LEU A 693 -91.17 -9.16 56.15
C LEU A 693 -91.03 -10.17 55.01
N GLY A 694 -90.41 -11.33 55.25
CA GLY A 694 -89.88 -12.17 54.18
C GLY A 694 -88.47 -11.77 53.74
N PHE A 695 -87.74 -12.73 53.17
CA PHE A 695 -86.31 -12.56 52.85
C PHE A 695 -86.05 -11.52 51.75
N ASN A 696 -86.89 -11.48 50.70
CA ASN A 696 -86.70 -10.57 49.58
C ASN A 696 -86.94 -9.12 49.99
N GLU A 697 -88.00 -8.87 50.75
CA GLU A 697 -88.42 -7.56 51.24
C GLU A 697 -87.42 -7.00 52.26
N PHE A 698 -86.89 -7.86 53.15
CA PHE A 698 -85.80 -7.49 54.06
C PHE A 698 -84.52 -7.09 53.31
N MET A 699 -84.12 -7.87 52.30
CA MET A 699 -82.96 -7.55 51.45
C MET A 699 -83.20 -6.32 50.58
N PHE A 700 -84.43 -6.08 50.12
CA PHE A 700 -84.82 -4.87 49.38
C PHE A 700 -84.71 -3.62 50.27
N LEU A 701 -85.14 -3.70 51.54
CA LEU A 701 -85.04 -2.60 52.49
C LEU A 701 -83.57 -2.26 52.80
N LEU A 702 -82.74 -3.26 53.11
CA LEU A 702 -81.32 -3.07 53.41
C LEU A 702 -80.51 -2.54 52.21
N ARG A 703 -80.86 -2.94 50.99
CA ARG A 703 -80.11 -2.56 49.78
C ARG A 703 -80.41 -1.14 49.28
N ASN A 704 -81.47 -0.50 49.79
CA ASN A 704 -81.93 0.82 49.36
C ASN A 704 -81.90 1.84 50.53
N PRO A 705 -80.75 2.48 50.80
CA PRO A 705 -80.59 3.37 51.96
C PRO A 705 -81.55 4.57 51.98
N VAL A 706 -82.10 4.96 50.82
CA VAL A 706 -83.09 6.03 50.69
C VAL A 706 -84.40 5.71 51.44
N TYR A 707 -84.86 4.46 51.44
CA TYR A 707 -86.09 4.09 52.17
C TYR A 707 -85.87 4.05 53.68
N ILE A 708 -84.67 3.65 54.15
CA ILE A 708 -84.29 3.70 55.57
C ILE A 708 -84.24 5.16 56.04
N LEU A 709 -83.63 6.06 55.24
CA LEU A 709 -83.61 7.49 55.52
C LEU A 709 -85.02 8.11 55.51
N GLY A 710 -85.88 7.69 54.57
CA GLY A 710 -87.28 8.12 54.49
C GLY A 710 -88.12 7.68 55.69
N LEU A 711 -87.98 6.43 56.14
CA LEU A 711 -88.63 5.93 57.36
C LEU A 711 -88.17 6.70 58.61
N PHE A 712 -86.87 6.98 58.72
CA PHE A 712 -86.33 7.80 59.81
C PHE A 712 -86.88 9.22 59.78
N LEU A 713 -86.96 9.87 58.62
CA LEU A 713 -87.52 11.21 58.47
C LEU A 713 -89.02 11.23 58.82
N ALA A 714 -89.79 10.24 58.37
CA ALA A 714 -91.21 10.10 58.68
C ALA A 714 -91.46 9.85 60.18
N PHE A 715 -90.61 9.06 60.84
CA PHE A 715 -90.65 8.85 62.28
C PHE A 715 -90.38 10.16 63.05
N VAL A 716 -89.32 10.90 62.68
CA VAL A 716 -88.99 12.18 63.32
C VAL A 716 -90.09 13.22 63.11
N LEU A 717 -90.67 13.31 61.90
CA LEU A 717 -91.76 14.25 61.61
C LEU A 717 -93.05 13.90 62.36
N SER A 718 -93.46 12.64 62.39
CA SER A 718 -94.67 12.22 63.12
C SER A 718 -94.50 12.36 64.65
N TYR A 719 -93.30 12.07 65.17
CA TYR A 719 -92.96 12.31 66.57
C TYR A 719 -92.96 13.81 66.93
N ALA A 720 -92.46 14.67 66.05
CA ALA A 720 -92.49 16.12 66.26
C ALA A 720 -93.92 16.69 66.26
N VAL A 721 -94.79 16.25 65.33
CA VAL A 721 -96.22 16.63 65.31
C VAL A 721 -96.93 16.16 66.58
N TRP A 722 -96.62 14.94 67.05
CA TRP A 722 -97.18 14.40 68.31
C TRP A 722 -96.74 15.18 69.56
N LEU A 723 -95.53 15.74 69.58
CA LEU A 723 -95.08 16.60 70.69
C LEU A 723 -95.58 18.05 70.62
N GLN A 724 -95.86 18.60 69.42
CA GLN A 724 -96.28 20.01 69.29
C GLN A 724 -97.79 20.22 69.44
N TYR A 725 -98.62 19.19 69.25
CA TYR A 725 -100.07 19.28 69.43
C TYR A 725 -100.55 18.35 70.55
N ASP A 726 -101.12 18.93 71.61
CA ASP A 726 -101.79 18.17 72.69
C ASP A 726 -103.14 17.62 72.21
N ILE A 727 -103.05 16.54 71.42
CA ILE A 727 -104.18 15.85 70.78
C ILE A 727 -105.14 15.25 71.83
N TRP A 728 -104.69 15.05 73.08
CA TRP A 728 -105.50 14.55 74.20
C TRP A 728 -106.47 15.60 74.79
N ALA A 729 -106.28 16.87 74.47
CA ALA A 729 -107.24 17.93 74.81
C ALA A 729 -108.43 17.95 73.84
N TYR A 730 -108.17 17.93 72.53
CA TYR A 730 -109.17 18.21 71.49
C TYR A 730 -110.17 17.07 71.23
N PHE A 731 -109.82 15.80 71.47
CA PHE A 731 -110.72 14.68 71.20
C PHE A 731 -111.91 14.53 72.18
N ARG A 732 -111.95 15.32 73.27
CA ARG A 732 -113.00 15.22 74.31
C ARG A 732 -114.38 15.72 73.86
N HIS A 733 -114.49 16.43 72.74
CA HIS A 733 -115.75 16.90 72.17
C HIS A 733 -116.15 16.21 70.84
N GLY A 734 -115.60 15.01 70.58
CA GLY A 734 -116.01 14.12 69.51
C GLY A 734 -115.14 14.18 68.25
N ALA A 735 -114.87 13.00 67.68
CA ALA A 735 -113.86 12.81 66.63
C ALA A 735 -114.10 13.65 65.36
N VAL A 736 -115.35 13.85 64.95
CA VAL A 736 -115.70 14.64 63.75
C VAL A 736 -115.36 16.13 63.95
N SER A 737 -115.62 16.69 65.14
CA SER A 737 -115.25 18.07 65.46
C SER A 737 -113.73 18.24 65.55
N GLY A 738 -113.03 17.27 66.15
CA GLY A 738 -111.58 17.24 66.22
C GLY A 738 -110.91 17.27 64.85
N LEU A 739 -111.32 16.38 63.93
CA LEU A 739 -110.75 16.30 62.57
C LEU A 739 -110.99 17.57 61.76
N ILE A 740 -112.19 18.17 61.82
CA ILE A 740 -112.50 19.41 61.12
C ILE A 740 -111.65 20.57 61.68
N THR A 741 -111.57 20.71 63.00
CA THR A 741 -110.78 21.79 63.65
C THR A 741 -109.29 21.67 63.35
N ILE A 742 -108.75 20.44 63.34
CA ILE A 742 -107.35 20.17 62.95
C ILE A 742 -107.11 20.54 61.47
N SER A 743 -108.05 20.21 60.57
CA SER A 743 -107.92 20.58 59.15
C SER A 743 -107.93 22.10 58.92
N SER A 744 -108.72 22.85 59.70
CA SER A 744 -108.80 24.32 59.59
C SER A 744 -107.63 25.09 60.21
N SER A 745 -106.91 24.48 61.17
CA SER A 745 -105.82 25.13 61.90
C SER A 745 -104.42 24.84 61.35
N LEU A 746 -104.25 23.75 60.57
CA LEU A 746 -102.98 23.41 59.91
C LEU A 746 -102.62 24.34 58.75
N LEU A 747 -103.62 24.82 58.00
CA LEU A 747 -103.41 25.62 56.79
C LEU A 747 -102.73 26.98 57.09
N PRO A 748 -103.20 27.78 58.08
CA PRO A 748 -102.53 29.02 58.46
C PRO A 748 -101.12 28.79 59.00
N THR A 749 -100.91 27.80 59.88
CA THR A 749 -99.60 27.58 60.51
C THR A 749 -98.54 27.08 59.54
N ILE A 750 -98.90 26.26 58.54
CA ILE A 750 -97.98 25.88 57.46
C ILE A 750 -97.61 27.12 56.61
N MET A 751 -98.58 28.02 56.33
CA MET A 751 -98.29 29.26 55.60
C MET A 751 -97.36 30.19 56.41
N ASP A 752 -97.60 30.39 57.70
CA ASP A 752 -96.76 31.20 58.57
C ASP A 752 -95.33 30.63 58.72
N ILE A 753 -95.18 29.30 58.81
CA ILE A 753 -93.86 28.65 58.84
C ILE A 753 -93.10 28.86 57.52
N VAL A 754 -93.76 28.70 56.37
CA VAL A 754 -93.15 28.98 55.06
C VAL A 754 -92.76 30.45 54.93
N VAL A 755 -93.63 31.38 55.34
CA VAL A 755 -93.35 32.83 55.34
C VAL A 755 -92.22 33.20 56.32
N ALA A 756 -92.12 32.54 57.48
CA ALA A 756 -91.03 32.75 58.43
C ALA A 756 -89.68 32.27 57.88
N ILE A 757 -89.63 31.09 57.25
CA ILE A 757 -88.43 30.53 56.62
C ILE A 757 -87.96 31.43 55.46
N VAL A 758 -88.87 31.93 54.63
CA VAL A 758 -88.54 32.87 53.54
C VAL A 758 -88.02 34.21 54.08
N ASN A 759 -88.60 34.74 55.16
CA ASN A 759 -88.15 36.02 55.75
C ASN A 759 -86.82 35.92 56.53
N MET A 760 -86.51 34.78 57.15
CA MET A 760 -85.23 34.60 57.87
C MET A 760 -84.00 34.65 56.96
N SER A 761 -84.15 34.46 55.64
CA SER A 761 -83.03 34.52 54.69
C SER A 761 -82.48 35.94 54.44
N HIS A 762 -83.17 37.01 54.86
CA HIS A 762 -82.87 38.37 54.40
C HIS A 762 -82.88 39.48 55.48
N ARG A 763 -82.11 39.36 56.58
CA ARG A 763 -81.63 40.55 57.32
C ARG A 763 -80.33 40.38 58.14
N LYS A 764 -79.39 41.29 57.85
CA LYS A 764 -78.17 41.74 58.57
C LYS A 764 -77.95 41.24 60.02
N LYS A 765 -76.77 40.75 60.37
CA LYS A 765 -75.58 41.55 60.81
C LYS A 765 -75.90 42.62 61.87
N HIS A 766 -75.62 42.38 63.16
CA HIS A 766 -74.69 43.18 64.01
C HIS A 766 -74.64 42.75 65.50
N SER A 767 -73.41 42.77 66.06
CA SER A 767 -72.92 43.15 67.43
C SER A 767 -73.91 43.74 68.47
N LEU A 768 -73.73 43.62 69.82
CA LEU A 768 -72.56 43.21 70.66
C LEU A 768 -72.93 42.98 72.16
N HIS A 769 -72.02 42.35 72.94
CA HIS A 769 -71.77 42.48 74.41
C HIS A 769 -72.76 41.84 75.44
N ARG A 770 -72.36 41.40 76.67
CA ARG A 770 -71.06 41.41 77.43
C ARG A 770 -71.00 40.31 78.53
N SER A 771 -69.80 40.10 79.13
CA SER A 771 -69.49 39.38 80.41
C SER A 771 -69.15 37.88 80.26
N ARG A 772 -68.17 37.25 80.98
CA ARG A 772 -67.33 37.67 82.13
C ARG A 772 -65.86 37.10 82.05
N ARG A 773 -65.01 37.47 83.02
CA ARG A 773 -63.52 37.36 83.12
C ARG A 773 -62.86 35.95 83.01
N ALA A 774 -61.55 35.94 82.70
CA ALA A 774 -60.56 34.84 82.79
C ALA A 774 -59.91 34.72 84.20
N PRO A 775 -58.95 33.79 84.49
CA PRO A 775 -57.53 33.81 84.04
C PRO A 775 -56.91 32.36 83.82
N PRO A 776 -55.58 32.06 83.87
CA PRO A 776 -54.44 32.54 83.04
C PRO A 776 -53.37 31.47 82.59
N TYR A 777 -52.34 31.93 81.85
CA TYR A 777 -50.97 31.37 81.58
C TYR A 777 -50.83 30.14 80.64
N HIS A 778 -49.82 30.03 79.74
CA HIS A 778 -48.35 30.27 79.74
C HIS A 778 -47.53 29.28 80.62
N ALA A 779 -46.25 28.97 80.38
CA ALA A 779 -45.37 28.85 79.20
C ALA A 779 -43.92 28.54 79.68
N GLN A 780 -43.05 28.01 78.80
CA GLN A 780 -41.57 28.09 78.84
C GLN A 780 -40.76 27.70 80.11
N SER A 781 -39.96 26.62 79.96
CA SER A 781 -38.62 26.42 80.53
C SER A 781 -37.92 25.39 79.63
N LEU A 782 -36.71 25.54 79.03
CA LEU A 782 -35.55 26.42 79.25
C LEU A 782 -34.95 26.29 80.68
N SER A 783 -33.70 25.87 80.87
CA SER A 783 -32.57 25.73 79.92
C SER A 783 -31.50 24.71 80.38
N ASN A 784 -30.38 24.68 79.63
CA ASN A 784 -29.08 24.01 79.90
C ASN A 784 -29.01 22.53 79.47
N GLN A 785 -27.96 22.04 78.81
CA GLN A 785 -26.73 22.66 78.23
C GLN A 785 -26.17 21.66 77.19
N SER A 786 -25.43 22.01 76.13
CA SER A 786 -24.92 23.27 75.56
C SER A 786 -24.96 23.15 74.01
N GLN A 787 -24.31 23.89 73.10
CA GLN A 787 -23.21 24.88 73.13
C GLN A 787 -23.51 26.04 72.14
N GLN A 788 -22.53 26.62 71.41
CA GLN A 788 -22.72 27.87 70.65
C GLN A 788 -21.92 28.03 69.34
N HIS A 789 -22.58 28.65 68.33
CA HIS A 789 -22.06 29.56 67.26
C HIS A 789 -20.92 29.09 66.32
N ALA A 790 -20.75 29.57 65.08
CA ALA A 790 -21.52 30.44 64.15
C ALA A 790 -21.09 30.09 62.69
N GLU A 791 -21.98 30.04 61.69
CA GLU A 791 -22.29 31.08 60.68
C GLU A 791 -21.12 31.51 59.74
N VAL A 792 -21.33 31.40 58.41
CA VAL A 792 -20.85 32.27 57.28
C VAL A 792 -21.14 31.56 55.92
N HIS A 793 -20.99 32.27 54.78
CA HIS A 793 -21.74 32.08 53.53
C HIS A 793 -20.90 31.91 52.24
N TYR A 794 -21.53 31.34 51.20
CA TYR A 794 -21.38 31.58 49.74
C TYR A 794 -20.22 31.03 48.86
N HIS A 795 -20.67 30.40 47.75
CA HIS A 795 -20.26 30.46 46.33
C HIS A 795 -18.80 30.42 45.80
N ALA A 796 -18.64 29.50 44.83
CA ALA A 796 -18.03 29.67 43.48
C ALA A 796 -16.49 29.60 43.28
N SER A 797 -16.14 29.29 42.02
CA SER A 797 -14.81 29.14 41.40
C SER A 797 -14.49 30.40 40.54
N PRO A 798 -13.32 30.55 39.85
CA PRO A 798 -12.23 29.58 39.59
C PRO A 798 -10.80 30.19 39.70
N ASP A 799 -9.87 29.65 38.91
CA ASP A 799 -8.57 30.19 38.44
C ASP A 799 -7.26 29.96 39.23
N SER A 800 -6.18 30.04 38.44
CA SER A 800 -4.74 29.83 38.72
C SER A 800 -4.01 31.20 38.63
N PRO A 801 -2.65 31.38 38.65
CA PRO A 801 -1.55 30.41 38.52
C PRO A 801 -0.31 30.70 39.42
N SER A 802 0.88 30.27 38.94
CA SER A 802 2.25 30.69 39.32
C SER A 802 2.80 30.23 40.69
N SER A 803 4.11 30.27 40.98
CA SER A 803 5.32 29.74 40.28
C SER A 803 6.56 30.09 41.13
N VAL A 804 7.50 29.18 41.37
CA VAL A 804 8.86 29.51 41.86
C VAL A 804 9.90 28.51 41.32
N ASP A 805 11.07 29.01 40.95
CA ASP A 805 12.29 28.31 40.52
C ASP A 805 13.03 27.61 41.72
N SER A 806 14.25 27.01 41.66
CA SER A 806 15.37 27.28 40.76
C SER A 806 16.51 26.22 40.69
N SER A 807 17.07 26.10 39.47
CA SER A 807 18.51 25.98 39.09
C SER A 807 19.51 25.06 39.84
N SER A 808 20.02 24.03 39.14
CA SER A 808 21.43 23.88 38.65
C SER A 808 21.50 22.65 37.71
N GLY A 809 22.44 22.42 36.78
CA GLY A 809 23.80 22.97 36.59
C GLY A 809 24.85 22.10 37.31
N SER A 810 25.89 21.53 36.67
CA SER A 810 26.24 21.48 35.23
C SER A 810 27.20 20.30 34.90
N ASP A 811 27.46 20.09 33.61
CA ASP A 811 28.66 19.53 32.94
C ASP A 811 29.34 18.22 33.41
N SER A 812 29.31 17.19 32.55
CA SER A 812 30.48 16.44 32.02
C SER A 812 30.08 15.56 30.85
#